data_AF-A0AAI8VCC5-F1
#
_entry.id   AF-A0AAI8VCC5-F1
#
_cell.length_a   1.000
_cell.length_b   1.000
_cell.length_c   1.000
_cell.angle_alpha   90.00
_cell.angle_beta   90.00
_cell.angle_gamma   90.00
#
_symmetry.space_group_name_H-M   'P 1'
#
loop_
_entity.id
_entity.type
_entity.pdbx_description
1 polymer ?
#
loop_
_entity_poly.entity_id
_entity_poly.type
_entity_poly.pdbx_seq_one_letter_code
_entity_poly.pdbx_strand_id
1 'polypeptide(L)'
;MDAQDLKHYLADAPPSVVRLEIEKHFDALNDKQKRYAHFISRYVDSYPSMSPDSHQLLTGTSRAAFEGSRVVARQISPESEPTFDFILALHKSCAGDWKALQAKTGISDDELDHFFNYAAQFLGNNGNYKSFGDAKFIPRCKESAFAALAGTSPEAQKFYKATSGSIFSADQPSLMHLGYPEEGHLTTYYPNSPDITQGEIEAVSAWMGEKGLLPENTRLVKSKGDVFEILIASAKQTVPSAGGDIGTETEFKVDDGVLAGKTIKLVYGDYAKEMAAITANVKKAAENGDNENQQKMYNAYAKSFESGSLLDFKDSQRFWIRDKGPMVESNIGFIETYRDPAGIRGEWEGFAAVVNMERTKAFGALVDAAPSLIPLLPWEKDFEKDKFLSPDFTSLEVLTFAGSGIPAGINIPNYDDIRQTEGFKNVSLGNVLSAKAPNETIPFMAEKDLPIYQKYRDAAFEVQVGLHELTGHGCGKLLQETAPGEFNFDKENPPISLVTGKPVTTWYKPGQTWGGLFGSLAGAYEECRAELVAMYLSCEFSVLKIFGFGDGSFDLNSEAGDVLYASYLSMARAGLVSLEMWDPKSRKWGQPHSQARFSILQCFLQAGDDFCKLEYHGDDLKDAVISLDRSKIPTVGRKAVGEYLQKLHIYKSTADVETGTKFFGDMTNVDPEFWGKKVRDEVLRNKQPRKVFVQANTFLDEATGKVELKHYEATPEGMIQSWAEREV
;
A
#
# COMPACT_ATOMS: atom_id res chain seq x y z
N MET A 1 -24.08 -20.84 4.11
CA MET A 1 -24.07 -19.68 3.20
C MET A 1 -24.93 -20.01 1.99
N ASP A 2 -25.72 -19.08 1.46
CA ASP A 2 -26.47 -19.32 0.23
C ASP A 2 -25.60 -19.09 -1.03
N ALA A 3 -26.14 -19.45 -2.21
CA ALA A 3 -25.39 -19.37 -3.46
C ALA A 3 -25.15 -17.92 -3.94
N GLN A 4 -25.89 -16.94 -3.43
CA GLN A 4 -25.71 -15.54 -3.78
C GLN A 4 -24.58 -14.93 -2.95
N ASP A 5 -24.53 -15.23 -1.65
CA ASP A 5 -23.46 -14.82 -0.75
C ASP A 5 -22.12 -15.44 -1.14
N LEU A 6 -22.11 -16.73 -1.51
CA LEU A 6 -20.88 -17.45 -1.87
C LEU A 6 -20.12 -16.79 -3.04
N LYS A 7 -20.83 -16.11 -3.96
CA LYS A 7 -20.21 -15.43 -5.11
C LYS A 7 -19.20 -14.37 -4.70
N HIS A 8 -19.37 -13.75 -3.53
CA HIS A 8 -18.46 -12.72 -3.02
C HIS A 8 -17.14 -13.30 -2.50
N TYR A 9 -17.12 -14.59 -2.19
CA TYR A 9 -15.96 -15.35 -1.71
C TYR A 9 -15.34 -16.22 -2.80
N LEU A 10 -15.79 -16.14 -4.05
CA LEU A 10 -15.10 -16.81 -5.15
C LEU A 10 -13.87 -16.01 -5.55
N ALA A 11 -12.80 -16.71 -5.92
CA ALA A 11 -11.62 -16.09 -6.53
C ALA A 11 -12.01 -15.26 -7.76
N ASP A 12 -11.30 -14.17 -8.01
CA ASP A 12 -11.54 -13.34 -9.20
C ASP A 12 -11.18 -14.14 -10.46
N ALA A 13 -12.03 -14.10 -11.49
CA ALA A 13 -11.86 -14.87 -12.72
C ALA A 13 -12.22 -14.02 -13.95
N PRO A 14 -11.23 -13.50 -14.69
CA PRO A 14 -9.79 -13.54 -14.38
C PRO A 14 -9.41 -12.56 -13.26
N PRO A 15 -8.33 -12.81 -12.50
CA PRO A 15 -7.73 -11.81 -11.63
C PRO A 15 -7.00 -10.74 -12.46
N SER A 16 -6.82 -9.55 -11.88
CA SER A 16 -6.05 -8.48 -12.52
C SER A 16 -4.55 -8.68 -12.30
N VAL A 17 -3.92 -9.53 -13.11
CA VAL A 17 -2.46 -9.76 -13.05
C VAL A 17 -1.73 -8.65 -13.80
N VAL A 18 -0.76 -8.01 -13.14
CA VAL A 18 0.03 -6.90 -13.71
C VAL A 18 1.52 -7.15 -13.49
N ARG A 19 2.37 -6.71 -14.42
CA ARG A 19 3.83 -6.73 -14.21
C ARG A 19 4.23 -5.49 -13.41
N LEU A 20 5.14 -5.69 -12.46
CA LEU A 20 5.81 -4.59 -11.78
C LEU A 20 7.07 -4.21 -12.59
N GLU A 21 6.99 -3.11 -13.34
CA GLU A 21 8.06 -2.68 -14.23
C GLU A 21 9.21 -2.02 -13.45
N ILE A 22 10.45 -2.45 -13.69
CA ILE A 22 11.62 -1.94 -12.96
C ILE A 22 12.92 -1.90 -13.78
N GLU A 23 13.01 -2.60 -14.92
CA GLU A 23 14.24 -2.80 -15.70
C GLU A 23 15.05 -1.53 -15.92
N LYS A 24 14.41 -0.48 -16.47
CA LYS A 24 15.04 0.83 -16.72
C LYS A 24 15.73 1.42 -15.48
N HIS A 25 15.10 1.29 -14.32
CA HIS A 25 15.61 1.86 -13.07
C HIS A 25 16.67 0.95 -12.45
N PHE A 26 16.49 -0.37 -12.53
CA PHE A 26 17.48 -1.34 -12.09
C PHE A 26 18.79 -1.22 -12.89
N ASP A 27 18.71 -1.01 -14.21
CA ASP A 27 19.88 -0.85 -15.07
C ASP A 27 20.71 0.39 -14.78
N ALA A 28 20.10 1.43 -14.20
CA ALA A 28 20.80 2.63 -13.77
C ALA A 28 21.66 2.43 -12.52
N LEU A 29 21.47 1.31 -11.79
CA LEU A 29 22.28 0.98 -10.61
C LEU A 29 23.67 0.50 -11.00
N ASN A 30 24.68 0.83 -10.20
CA ASN A 30 26.00 0.21 -10.32
C ASN A 30 26.01 -1.23 -9.75
N ASP A 31 27.05 -2.01 -10.03
CA ASP A 31 27.12 -3.42 -9.61
C ASP A 31 26.99 -3.63 -8.09
N LYS A 32 27.50 -2.70 -7.27
CA LYS A 32 27.39 -2.77 -5.80
C LYS A 32 25.94 -2.53 -5.37
N GLN A 33 25.27 -1.55 -5.95
CA GLN A 33 23.86 -1.24 -5.69
C GLN A 33 22.94 -2.36 -6.16
N LYS A 34 23.21 -2.96 -7.33
CA LYS A 34 22.47 -4.15 -7.81
C LYS A 34 22.63 -5.32 -6.83
N ARG A 35 23.84 -5.56 -6.31
CA ARG A 35 24.08 -6.55 -5.25
C ARG A 35 23.35 -6.22 -3.95
N TYR A 36 23.40 -4.97 -3.50
CA TYR A 36 22.66 -4.52 -2.32
C TYR A 36 21.14 -4.79 -2.46
N ALA A 37 20.53 -4.34 -3.57
CA ALA A 37 19.13 -4.60 -3.86
C ALA A 37 18.82 -6.11 -3.95
N HIS A 38 19.73 -6.88 -4.54
CA HIS A 38 19.64 -8.33 -4.66
C HIS A 38 19.60 -9.03 -3.30
N PHE A 39 20.49 -8.68 -2.36
CA PHE A 39 20.55 -9.34 -1.05
C PHE A 39 19.29 -9.08 -0.18
N ILE A 40 18.54 -8.02 -0.52
CA ILE A 40 17.25 -7.69 0.09
C ILE A 40 16.13 -8.48 -0.61
N SER A 41 16.20 -8.57 -1.94
CA SER A 41 15.15 -9.11 -2.82
C SER A 41 15.22 -10.64 -2.97
N ARG A 42 16.16 -11.20 -3.77
CA ARG A 42 16.22 -12.64 -4.13
C ARG A 42 17.55 -13.09 -4.80
N TYR A 43 17.97 -14.35 -4.56
CA TYR A 43 19.04 -15.17 -5.19
C TYR A 43 18.59 -16.61 -5.48
N VAL A 44 19.10 -17.19 -6.57
CA VAL A 44 19.25 -18.65 -6.79
C VAL A 44 20.62 -18.91 -7.41
N ASP A 45 21.29 -19.98 -6.96
CA ASP A 45 22.53 -20.48 -7.56
C ASP A 45 22.24 -20.99 -8.98
N SER A 46 22.81 -20.32 -9.98
CA SER A 46 22.92 -20.72 -11.40
C SER A 46 21.66 -20.64 -12.28
N TYR A 47 21.91 -20.22 -13.54
CA TYR A 47 20.99 -20.30 -14.68
C TYR A 47 20.66 -21.77 -15.00
N PRO A 48 19.49 -22.12 -15.62
CA PRO A 48 19.03 -23.52 -15.77
C PRO A 48 19.87 -24.45 -16.68
N SER A 49 21.14 -24.17 -16.95
CA SER A 49 21.99 -24.95 -17.87
C SER A 49 23.00 -25.89 -17.19
N MET A 50 22.94 -26.16 -15.88
CA MET A 50 23.88 -27.07 -15.22
C MET A 50 23.21 -28.17 -14.38
N SER A 51 23.87 -29.34 -14.33
CA SER A 51 23.33 -30.64 -13.93
C SER A 51 23.06 -30.82 -12.42
N PRO A 52 22.19 -31.76 -11.99
CA PRO A 52 21.55 -31.77 -10.66
C PRO A 52 22.37 -32.31 -9.45
N ASP A 53 23.64 -32.69 -9.58
CA ASP A 53 24.28 -33.63 -8.63
C ASP A 53 25.08 -33.02 -7.46
N SER A 54 24.78 -31.82 -6.97
CA SER A 54 25.47 -31.27 -5.78
C SER A 54 24.62 -30.36 -4.89
N HIS A 55 23.46 -30.84 -4.44
CA HIS A 55 22.67 -30.18 -3.39
C HIS A 55 22.90 -30.83 -2.02
N GLN A 56 24.00 -30.47 -1.35
CA GLN A 56 24.17 -30.78 0.07
C GLN A 56 24.88 -29.62 0.79
N LEU A 57 24.07 -28.92 1.61
CA LEU A 57 24.43 -27.99 2.70
C LEU A 57 25.45 -26.87 2.38
N LEU A 58 24.97 -25.62 2.49
CA LEU A 58 25.70 -24.32 2.39
C LEU A 58 25.73 -23.64 1.01
N THR A 59 24.57 -23.41 0.40
CA THR A 59 24.42 -22.48 -0.72
C THR A 59 23.67 -21.23 -0.24
N GLY A 60 24.38 -20.11 -0.17
CA GLY A 60 23.94 -18.89 0.49
C GLY A 60 22.95 -18.09 -0.35
N THR A 61 21.69 -18.51 -0.36
CA THR A 61 20.61 -17.82 -1.06
C THR A 61 20.18 -16.52 -0.37
N SER A 62 20.29 -15.40 -1.07
CA SER A 62 19.88 -14.10 -0.57
C SER A 62 18.49 -13.62 -0.89
N ARG A 63 17.63 -13.53 0.11
CA ARG A 63 16.18 -13.44 -0.06
C ARG A 63 15.51 -12.72 1.12
N ALA A 64 16.20 -11.79 1.79
CA ALA A 64 15.80 -11.34 3.12
C ALA A 64 14.29 -11.03 3.22
N ALA A 65 13.74 -10.27 2.27
CA ALA A 65 12.30 -9.97 2.25
C ALA A 65 11.44 -11.22 2.00
N PHE A 66 11.73 -11.99 0.95
CA PHE A 66 10.89 -13.12 0.54
C PHE A 66 11.04 -14.41 1.38
N GLU A 67 12.12 -14.59 2.16
CA GLU A 67 12.20 -15.68 3.15
C GLU A 67 11.06 -15.58 4.17
N GLY A 68 10.64 -14.36 4.50
CA GLY A 68 9.49 -14.16 5.37
C GLY A 68 8.12 -14.33 4.69
N SER A 69 8.05 -14.69 3.41
CA SER A 69 6.77 -15.10 2.78
C SER A 69 6.15 -16.29 3.52
N ARG A 70 6.99 -17.18 4.08
CA ARG A 70 6.53 -18.28 4.93
C ARG A 70 5.96 -17.79 6.26
N VAL A 71 6.52 -16.72 6.81
CA VAL A 71 6.01 -16.04 8.01
C VAL A 71 4.62 -15.48 7.71
N VAL A 72 4.47 -14.71 6.63
CA VAL A 72 3.19 -14.13 6.21
C VAL A 72 2.13 -15.22 6.00
N ALA A 73 2.45 -16.31 5.30
CA ALA A 73 1.51 -17.41 5.09
C ALA A 73 1.01 -17.99 6.43
N ARG A 74 1.90 -18.15 7.42
CA ARG A 74 1.57 -18.62 8.77
C ARG A 74 0.83 -17.57 9.60
N GLN A 75 0.93 -16.27 9.28
CA GLN A 75 0.17 -15.17 9.89
C GLN A 75 -1.25 -15.02 9.32
N ILE A 76 -1.55 -15.64 8.17
CA ILE A 76 -2.86 -15.55 7.52
C ILE A 76 -3.78 -16.69 7.94
N SER A 77 -3.42 -17.93 7.62
CA SER A 77 -4.28 -19.09 7.88
C SER A 77 -3.47 -20.38 7.99
N PRO A 78 -3.97 -21.39 8.75
CA PRO A 78 -3.27 -22.66 8.91
C PRO A 78 -3.00 -23.39 7.58
N GLU A 79 -3.87 -23.22 6.59
CA GLU A 79 -3.78 -23.85 5.28
C GLU A 79 -2.94 -23.07 4.26
N SER A 80 -2.54 -21.83 4.54
CA SER A 80 -1.86 -20.98 3.56
C SER A 80 -0.49 -21.55 3.17
N GLU A 81 0.37 -21.92 4.13
CA GLU A 81 1.69 -22.47 3.79
C GLU A 81 1.60 -23.82 3.02
N PRO A 82 0.76 -24.80 3.43
CA PRO A 82 0.53 -25.99 2.61
C PRO A 82 -0.06 -25.71 1.23
N THR A 83 -0.94 -24.71 1.09
CA THR A 83 -1.50 -24.32 -0.21
C THR A 83 -0.44 -23.71 -1.12
N PHE A 84 0.44 -22.87 -0.56
CA PHE A 84 1.59 -22.31 -1.25
C PHE A 84 2.48 -23.42 -1.81
N ASP A 85 2.86 -24.39 -0.96
CA ASP A 85 3.69 -25.52 -1.37
C ASP A 85 3.01 -26.42 -2.40
N PHE A 86 1.69 -26.61 -2.31
CA PHE A 86 0.91 -27.36 -3.28
C PHE A 86 1.01 -26.74 -4.68
N ILE A 87 0.82 -25.42 -4.80
CA ILE A 87 0.90 -24.70 -6.08
C ILE A 87 2.30 -24.85 -6.68
N LEU A 88 3.36 -24.64 -5.89
CA LEU A 88 4.73 -24.73 -6.38
C LEU A 88 5.14 -26.17 -6.72
N ALA A 89 4.68 -27.16 -5.94
CA ALA A 89 4.92 -28.57 -6.23
C ALA A 89 4.30 -29.00 -7.55
N LEU A 90 3.10 -28.51 -7.89
CA LEU A 90 2.48 -28.77 -9.19
C LEU A 90 3.32 -28.20 -10.33
N HIS A 91 3.70 -26.92 -10.25
CA HIS A 91 4.56 -26.30 -11.28
C HIS A 91 5.87 -27.08 -11.46
N LYS A 92 6.52 -27.47 -10.36
CA LYS A 92 7.75 -28.28 -10.40
C LYS A 92 7.52 -29.65 -11.04
N SER A 93 6.39 -30.29 -10.75
CA SER A 93 6.08 -31.64 -11.28
C SER A 93 5.86 -31.67 -12.78
N CYS A 94 5.40 -30.57 -13.38
CA CYS A 94 5.18 -30.44 -14.82
C CYS A 94 6.26 -29.61 -15.53
N ALA A 95 7.23 -29.05 -14.80
CA ALA A 95 8.21 -28.10 -15.34
C ALA A 95 7.57 -26.95 -16.14
N GLY A 96 6.39 -26.50 -15.72
CA GLY A 96 5.59 -25.49 -16.42
C GLY A 96 4.76 -25.99 -17.61
N ASP A 97 4.84 -27.28 -17.98
CA ASP A 97 3.98 -27.88 -19.02
C ASP A 97 2.60 -28.25 -18.46
N TRP A 98 1.78 -27.22 -18.26
CA TRP A 98 0.44 -27.36 -17.72
C TRP A 98 -0.51 -28.12 -18.65
N LYS A 99 -0.29 -28.09 -19.97
CA LYS A 99 -1.13 -28.83 -20.93
C LYS A 99 -0.87 -30.34 -20.85
N ALA A 100 0.36 -30.78 -20.67
CA ALA A 100 0.65 -32.19 -20.38
C ALA A 100 0.03 -32.63 -19.04
N LEU A 101 0.11 -31.78 -18.01
CA LEU A 101 -0.49 -32.05 -16.70
C LEU A 101 -2.03 -32.18 -16.78
N GLN A 102 -2.67 -31.29 -17.53
CA GLN A 102 -4.10 -31.32 -17.81
C GLN A 102 -4.51 -32.61 -18.51
N ALA A 103 -3.81 -32.99 -19.59
CA ALA A 103 -4.09 -34.22 -20.32
C ALA A 103 -3.97 -35.48 -19.44
N LYS A 104 -3.04 -35.49 -18.48
CA LYS A 104 -2.85 -36.59 -17.51
C LYS A 104 -4.01 -36.69 -16.51
N THR A 105 -4.65 -35.58 -16.16
CA THR A 105 -5.70 -35.51 -15.13
C THR A 105 -7.10 -35.59 -15.69
N GLY A 106 -7.29 -35.17 -16.95
CA GLY A 106 -8.59 -35.14 -17.61
C GLY A 106 -9.51 -34.00 -17.15
N ILE A 107 -8.97 -32.99 -16.45
CA ILE A 107 -9.74 -31.78 -16.09
C ILE A 107 -10.00 -30.92 -17.32
N SER A 108 -11.10 -30.17 -17.32
CA SER A 108 -11.44 -29.29 -18.45
C SER A 108 -10.50 -28.07 -18.54
N ASP A 109 -10.54 -27.35 -19.66
CA ASP A 109 -9.83 -26.06 -19.80
C ASP A 109 -10.31 -25.07 -18.74
N ASP A 110 -11.63 -24.92 -18.56
CA ASP A 110 -12.22 -24.05 -17.52
C ASP A 110 -11.74 -24.40 -16.10
N GLU A 111 -11.57 -25.68 -15.78
CA GLU A 111 -11.10 -26.10 -14.44
C GLU A 111 -9.63 -25.74 -14.22
N LEU A 112 -8.80 -25.89 -15.25
CA LEU A 112 -7.40 -25.47 -15.20
C LEU A 112 -7.28 -23.93 -15.09
N ASP A 113 -8.07 -23.19 -15.87
CA ASP A 113 -8.09 -21.72 -15.82
C ASP A 113 -8.55 -21.22 -14.43
N HIS A 114 -9.54 -21.86 -13.82
CA HIS A 114 -9.94 -21.54 -12.45
C HIS A 114 -8.85 -21.85 -11.41
N PHE A 115 -8.07 -22.93 -11.60
CA PHE A 115 -6.90 -23.19 -10.76
C PHE A 115 -5.86 -22.08 -10.91
N PHE A 116 -5.54 -21.67 -12.14
CA PHE A 116 -4.59 -20.58 -12.38
C PHE A 116 -5.04 -19.26 -11.77
N ASN A 117 -6.32 -18.90 -11.95
CA ASN A 117 -6.90 -17.69 -11.38
C ASN A 117 -6.80 -17.68 -9.84
N TYR A 118 -7.14 -18.80 -9.20
CA TYR A 118 -6.98 -18.96 -7.75
C TYR A 118 -5.51 -18.89 -7.33
N ALA A 119 -4.61 -19.61 -8.00
CA ALA A 119 -3.20 -19.66 -7.66
C ALA A 119 -2.54 -18.29 -7.79
N ALA A 120 -2.85 -17.52 -8.84
CA ALA A 120 -2.32 -16.18 -9.02
C ALA A 120 -2.82 -15.21 -7.94
N GLN A 121 -4.11 -15.28 -7.59
CA GLN A 121 -4.67 -14.47 -6.50
C GLN A 121 -4.07 -14.88 -5.14
N PHE A 122 -3.94 -16.18 -4.88
CA PHE A 122 -3.32 -16.74 -3.68
C PHE A 122 -1.89 -16.27 -3.50
N LEU A 123 -1.05 -16.44 -4.53
CA LEU A 123 0.35 -16.04 -4.50
C LEU A 123 0.50 -14.51 -4.41
N GLY A 124 -0.41 -13.75 -5.02
CA GLY A 124 -0.43 -12.28 -4.89
C GLY A 124 -0.84 -11.76 -3.52
N ASN A 125 -1.61 -12.54 -2.75
CA ASN A 125 -2.02 -12.22 -1.37
C ASN A 125 -1.17 -12.95 -0.32
N ASN A 126 -0.25 -13.81 -0.77
CA ASN A 126 0.51 -14.75 0.04
C ASN A 126 -0.34 -15.61 1.00
N GLY A 127 -1.59 -15.88 0.61
CA GLY A 127 -2.59 -16.56 1.43
C GLY A 127 -3.98 -16.54 0.79
N ASN A 128 -4.93 -17.27 1.38
CA ASN A 128 -6.30 -17.40 0.85
C ASN A 128 -7.31 -16.39 1.41
N TYR A 129 -6.82 -15.30 2.03
CA TYR A 129 -7.62 -14.15 2.47
C TYR A 129 -7.10 -12.90 1.78
N LYS A 130 -8.01 -12.11 1.21
CA LYS A 130 -7.68 -10.87 0.49
C LYS A 130 -6.98 -9.91 1.46
N SER A 131 -5.78 -9.43 1.14
CA SER A 131 -5.09 -8.40 1.93
C SER A 131 -5.86 -7.09 2.00
N PHE A 132 -6.70 -6.82 0.98
CA PHE A 132 -7.68 -5.74 1.02
C PHE A 132 -9.08 -6.30 1.29
N GLY A 133 -9.50 -6.25 2.56
CA GLY A 133 -10.84 -6.61 3.02
C GLY A 133 -10.93 -7.89 3.85
N ASP A 134 -9.82 -8.58 4.08
CA ASP A 134 -9.67 -9.72 5.01
C ASP A 134 -10.73 -10.81 4.88
N ALA A 135 -11.26 -10.97 3.67
CA ALA A 135 -12.24 -11.97 3.32
C ALA A 135 -11.55 -13.13 2.61
N LYS A 136 -11.92 -14.35 2.99
CA LYS A 136 -11.47 -15.57 2.32
C LYS A 136 -11.89 -15.57 0.86
N PHE A 137 -11.10 -16.18 -0.01
CA PHE A 137 -11.55 -16.53 -1.35
C PHE A 137 -11.26 -18.01 -1.64
N ILE A 138 -12.19 -18.65 -2.34
CA ILE A 138 -12.14 -20.08 -2.69
C ILE A 138 -12.11 -20.27 -4.21
N PRO A 139 -11.56 -21.38 -4.71
CA PRO A 139 -11.55 -21.67 -6.14
C PRO A 139 -12.98 -21.81 -6.70
N ARG A 140 -13.16 -21.44 -7.97
CA ARG A 140 -14.45 -21.55 -8.67
C ARG A 140 -14.74 -22.96 -9.20
N CYS A 141 -13.71 -23.74 -9.46
CA CYS A 141 -13.85 -25.12 -9.91
C CYS A 141 -14.27 -26.04 -8.76
N LYS A 142 -14.58 -27.30 -9.08
CA LYS A 142 -14.88 -28.31 -8.06
C LYS A 142 -13.60 -28.75 -7.36
N GLU A 143 -13.72 -29.15 -6.09
CA GLU A 143 -12.62 -29.72 -5.31
C GLU A 143 -11.98 -30.95 -6.00
N SER A 144 -12.78 -31.73 -6.75
CA SER A 144 -12.28 -32.87 -7.53
C SER A 144 -11.21 -32.51 -8.56
N ALA A 145 -11.23 -31.27 -9.10
CA ALA A 145 -10.19 -30.82 -10.04
C ALA A 145 -8.85 -30.62 -9.32
N PHE A 146 -8.86 -30.00 -8.13
CA PHE A 146 -7.66 -29.85 -7.30
C PHE A 146 -7.13 -31.21 -6.82
N ALA A 147 -8.02 -32.12 -6.44
CA ALA A 147 -7.64 -33.48 -6.08
C ALA A 147 -7.00 -34.25 -7.25
N ALA A 148 -7.53 -34.11 -8.47
CA ALA A 148 -6.96 -34.70 -9.67
C ALA A 148 -5.56 -34.14 -9.98
N LEU A 149 -5.38 -32.82 -9.90
CA LEU A 149 -4.08 -32.16 -10.02
C LEU A 149 -3.10 -32.66 -8.96
N ALA A 150 -3.51 -32.70 -7.69
CA ALA A 150 -2.70 -33.19 -6.58
C ALA A 150 -2.23 -34.64 -6.78
N GLY A 151 -3.07 -35.50 -7.36
CA GLY A 151 -2.75 -36.89 -7.65
C GLY A 151 -1.65 -37.10 -8.70
N THR A 152 -1.17 -36.05 -9.36
CA THR A 152 -0.13 -36.14 -10.39
C THR A 152 1.29 -36.28 -9.84
N SER A 153 1.52 -35.87 -8.58
CA SER A 153 2.81 -35.86 -7.87
C SER A 153 2.63 -36.22 -6.39
N PRO A 154 3.48 -37.09 -5.80
CA PRO A 154 3.45 -37.39 -4.37
C PRO A 154 3.62 -36.16 -3.48
N GLU A 155 4.51 -35.23 -3.85
CA GLU A 155 4.73 -33.97 -3.15
C GLU A 155 3.49 -33.08 -3.19
N ALA A 156 2.90 -32.87 -4.36
CA ALA A 156 1.66 -32.08 -4.49
C ALA A 156 0.52 -32.70 -3.67
N GLN A 157 0.36 -34.03 -3.73
CA GLN A 157 -0.62 -34.76 -2.94
C GLN A 157 -0.43 -34.60 -1.43
N LYS A 158 0.83 -34.60 -0.95
CA LYS A 158 1.16 -34.39 0.46
C LYS A 158 0.70 -33.01 0.94
N PHE A 159 1.03 -31.96 0.20
CA PHE A 159 0.68 -30.59 0.58
C PHE A 159 -0.82 -30.33 0.48
N TYR A 160 -1.46 -30.81 -0.59
CA TYR A 160 -2.91 -30.72 -0.72
C TYR A 160 -3.64 -31.40 0.43
N LYS A 161 -3.20 -32.60 0.86
CA LYS A 161 -3.76 -33.29 2.05
C LYS A 161 -3.56 -32.49 3.33
N ALA A 162 -2.44 -31.80 3.49
CA ALA A 162 -2.16 -30.98 4.68
C ALA A 162 -3.10 -29.77 4.80
N THR A 163 -3.72 -29.32 3.71
CA THR A 163 -4.77 -28.28 3.76
C THR A 163 -6.07 -28.75 4.41
N SER A 164 -6.28 -30.07 4.56
CA SER A 164 -7.47 -30.67 5.17
C SER A 164 -8.81 -30.18 4.59
N GLY A 165 -8.85 -29.84 3.30
CA GLY A 165 -10.04 -29.34 2.61
C GLY A 165 -10.30 -27.84 2.79
N SER A 166 -9.52 -27.14 3.64
CA SER A 166 -9.74 -25.73 3.97
C SER A 166 -9.67 -24.78 2.77
N ILE A 167 -9.04 -25.17 1.66
CA ILE A 167 -9.08 -24.40 0.39
C ILE A 167 -10.54 -24.13 -0.05
N PHE A 168 -11.44 -25.09 0.15
CA PHE A 168 -12.83 -25.03 -0.33
C PHE A 168 -13.87 -24.78 0.78
N SER A 169 -13.45 -24.82 2.06
CA SER A 169 -14.38 -24.66 3.18
C SER A 169 -15.03 -23.27 3.20
N ALA A 170 -16.37 -23.27 3.15
CA ALA A 170 -17.25 -22.10 3.26
C ALA A 170 -18.54 -22.40 4.05
N ASP A 171 -18.55 -23.51 4.77
CA ASP A 171 -19.67 -23.99 5.60
C ASP A 171 -19.87 -23.15 6.87
N GLN A 172 -18.81 -22.50 7.36
CA GLN A 172 -18.83 -21.59 8.50
C GLN A 172 -18.58 -20.14 8.05
N PRO A 173 -19.64 -19.31 7.94
CA PRO A 173 -19.51 -17.93 7.45
C PRO A 173 -18.56 -17.05 8.27
N SER A 174 -18.47 -17.26 9.58
CA SER A 174 -17.58 -16.48 10.46
C SER A 174 -16.10 -16.71 10.11
N LEU A 175 -15.72 -17.94 9.75
CA LEU A 175 -14.38 -18.28 9.28
C LEU A 175 -14.08 -17.78 7.86
N MET A 176 -15.02 -17.11 7.19
CA MET A 176 -14.73 -16.47 5.91
C MET A 176 -14.08 -15.08 6.08
N HIS A 177 -13.82 -14.67 7.32
CA HIS A 177 -13.22 -13.39 7.67
C HIS A 177 -12.12 -13.56 8.71
N LEU A 178 -11.08 -12.71 8.61
CA LEU A 178 -10.13 -12.57 9.69
C LEU A 178 -10.70 -11.71 10.82
N GLY A 179 -10.41 -12.06 12.08
CA GLY A 179 -10.99 -11.38 13.25
C GLY A 179 -10.69 -12.11 14.56
N TYR A 180 -11.40 -11.73 15.62
CA TYR A 180 -11.24 -12.36 16.93
C TYR A 180 -11.77 -13.81 16.98
N PRO A 181 -11.05 -14.74 17.63
CA PRO A 181 -11.54 -16.11 17.83
C PRO A 181 -12.88 -16.17 18.60
N GLU A 182 -13.08 -15.28 19.58
CA GLU A 182 -14.31 -15.18 20.37
C GLU A 182 -15.55 -14.85 19.53
N GLU A 183 -15.37 -14.17 18.40
CA GLU A 183 -16.41 -13.86 17.41
C GLU A 183 -16.59 -14.98 16.36
N GLY A 184 -15.81 -16.07 16.48
CA GLY A 184 -15.80 -17.19 15.55
C GLY A 184 -15.04 -16.92 14.24
N HIS A 185 -14.26 -15.85 14.19
CA HIS A 185 -13.42 -15.48 13.04
C HIS A 185 -12.08 -16.21 13.04
N LEU A 186 -11.38 -16.19 11.91
CA LEU A 186 -10.06 -16.80 11.78
C LEU A 186 -8.95 -15.81 12.15
N THR A 187 -7.93 -16.29 12.87
CA THR A 187 -6.64 -15.61 12.99
C THR A 187 -5.58 -16.60 13.43
N THR A 188 -4.34 -16.41 12.99
CA THR A 188 -3.20 -17.22 13.42
C THR A 188 -2.17 -16.42 14.22
N TYR A 189 -2.50 -15.17 14.60
CA TYR A 189 -1.79 -14.42 15.65
C TYR A 189 -2.06 -15.01 17.04
N TYR A 190 -3.17 -15.73 17.21
CA TYR A 190 -3.50 -16.52 18.40
C TYR A 190 -3.53 -18.03 18.11
N PRO A 191 -2.41 -18.64 17.72
CA PRO A 191 -2.41 -20.02 17.25
C PRO A 191 -2.80 -20.99 18.37
N ASN A 192 -3.45 -22.09 18.01
CA ASN A 192 -3.85 -23.16 18.94
C ASN A 192 -4.68 -22.70 20.17
N SER A 193 -5.34 -21.55 20.07
CA SER A 193 -6.03 -20.89 21.20
C SER A 193 -7.50 -20.57 20.89
N PRO A 194 -8.33 -21.58 20.58
CA PRO A 194 -9.72 -21.35 20.14
C PRO A 194 -10.62 -20.73 21.22
N ASP A 195 -10.22 -20.79 22.49
CA ASP A 195 -10.96 -20.28 23.65
C ASP A 195 -10.30 -19.04 24.29
N ILE A 196 -9.35 -18.40 23.60
CA ILE A 196 -8.79 -17.13 24.05
C ILE A 196 -9.83 -16.02 23.87
N THR A 197 -10.02 -15.21 24.90
CA THR A 197 -10.97 -14.09 24.88
C THR A 197 -10.28 -12.78 24.53
N GLN A 198 -11.03 -11.82 24.01
CA GLN A 198 -10.51 -10.47 23.74
C GLN A 198 -9.96 -9.83 25.03
N GLY A 199 -10.66 -9.98 26.16
CA GLY A 199 -10.20 -9.45 27.45
C GLY A 199 -8.88 -10.06 27.94
N GLU A 200 -8.61 -11.33 27.63
CA GLU A 200 -7.31 -11.96 27.93
C GLU A 200 -6.20 -11.42 27.01
N ILE A 201 -6.49 -11.22 25.72
CA ILE A 201 -5.55 -10.61 24.77
C ILE A 201 -5.17 -9.20 25.21
N GLU A 202 -6.16 -8.38 25.58
CA GLU A 202 -5.96 -7.02 26.09
C GLU A 202 -5.14 -7.02 27.38
N ALA A 203 -5.42 -7.95 28.30
CA ALA A 203 -4.67 -8.05 29.55
C ALA A 203 -3.21 -8.47 29.35
N VAL A 204 -2.92 -9.41 28.44
CA VAL A 204 -1.53 -9.75 28.08
C VAL A 204 -0.85 -8.54 27.44
N SER A 205 -1.54 -7.82 26.57
CA SER A 205 -1.00 -6.63 25.89
C SER A 205 -0.69 -5.49 26.88
N ALA A 206 -1.56 -5.27 27.87
CA ALA A 206 -1.32 -4.32 28.95
C ALA A 206 -0.08 -4.71 29.77
N TRP A 207 0.03 -6.00 30.13
CA TRP A 207 1.21 -6.52 30.82
C TRP A 207 2.51 -6.32 30.02
N MET A 208 2.48 -6.56 28.70
CA MET A 208 3.62 -6.30 27.82
C MET A 208 4.03 -4.83 27.87
N GLY A 209 3.06 -3.91 27.80
CA GLY A 209 3.28 -2.48 27.93
C GLY A 209 3.91 -2.07 29.27
N GLU A 210 3.45 -2.63 30.39
CA GLU A 210 4.04 -2.38 31.71
C GLU A 210 5.48 -2.87 31.83
N LYS A 211 5.81 -3.99 31.16
CA LYS A 211 7.17 -4.53 31.10
C LYS A 211 8.06 -3.81 30.10
N GLY A 212 7.50 -2.99 29.21
CA GLY A 212 8.22 -2.40 28.07
C GLY A 212 8.57 -3.40 26.98
N LEU A 213 7.84 -4.53 26.89
CA LEU A 213 7.98 -5.51 25.81
C LEU A 213 7.12 -5.08 24.63
N LEU A 214 7.74 -4.83 23.48
CA LEU A 214 7.06 -4.42 22.27
C LEU A 214 6.36 -5.64 21.58
N PRO A 215 5.15 -5.49 21.02
CA PRO A 215 4.34 -6.62 20.55
C PRO A 215 4.53 -7.04 19.09
N GLU A 216 5.17 -6.22 18.25
CA GLU A 216 5.07 -6.31 16.78
C GLU A 216 5.57 -7.65 16.21
N ASN A 217 6.61 -8.24 16.80
CA ASN A 217 7.18 -9.51 16.34
C ASN A 217 6.68 -10.74 17.14
N THR A 218 5.49 -10.63 17.75
CA THR A 218 4.96 -11.67 18.64
C THR A 218 3.69 -12.36 18.14
N ARG A 219 3.45 -13.57 18.63
CA ARG A 219 2.14 -14.25 18.65
C ARG A 219 1.80 -14.68 20.07
N LEU A 220 0.54 -15.05 20.32
CA LEU A 220 0.08 -15.39 21.67
C LEU A 220 -0.65 -16.73 21.70
N VAL A 221 -0.19 -17.66 22.53
CA VAL A 221 -0.85 -18.95 22.76
C VAL A 221 -1.43 -19.00 24.17
N LYS A 222 -2.69 -19.42 24.29
CA LYS A 222 -3.31 -19.83 25.55
C LYS A 222 -3.15 -21.34 25.71
N SER A 223 -2.14 -21.73 26.48
CA SER A 223 -1.83 -23.14 26.76
C SER A 223 -2.78 -23.73 27.81
N LYS A 224 -2.86 -25.05 27.88
CA LYS A 224 -3.66 -25.77 28.90
C LYS A 224 -3.08 -25.49 30.30
N GLY A 225 -3.93 -25.01 31.22
CA GLY A 225 -3.56 -24.75 32.63
C GLY A 225 -3.23 -23.30 32.97
N ASP A 226 -3.95 -22.34 32.36
CA ASP A 226 -3.84 -20.90 32.63
C ASP A 226 -2.44 -20.29 32.37
N VAL A 227 -1.77 -20.75 31.32
CA VAL A 227 -0.47 -20.22 30.86
C VAL A 227 -0.65 -19.50 29.52
N PHE A 228 -0.12 -18.29 29.41
CA PHE A 228 -0.06 -17.50 28.19
C PHE A 228 1.38 -17.46 27.67
N GLU A 229 1.63 -17.99 26.48
CA GLU A 229 2.94 -18.00 25.85
C GLU A 229 3.00 -16.90 24.78
N ILE A 230 3.85 -15.91 25.02
CA ILE A 230 4.23 -14.91 24.02
C ILE A 230 5.34 -15.52 23.18
N LEU A 231 5.00 -15.90 21.96
CA LEU A 231 5.94 -16.43 20.98
C LEU A 231 6.69 -15.25 20.35
N ILE A 232 8.01 -15.22 20.48
CA ILE A 232 8.88 -14.15 19.95
C ILE A 232 9.57 -14.67 18.70
N ALA A 233 9.41 -13.94 17.59
CA ALA A 233 10.09 -14.28 16.34
C ALA A 233 11.59 -14.05 16.44
N SER A 234 12.38 -15.12 16.35
CA SER A 234 13.84 -15.05 16.48
C SER A 234 14.54 -16.30 15.92
N ALA A 235 15.75 -16.15 15.38
CA ALA A 235 16.56 -17.28 14.95
C ALA A 235 17.01 -18.15 16.14
N LYS A 236 17.35 -17.50 17.26
CA LYS A 236 17.65 -18.18 18.53
C LYS A 236 16.36 -18.68 19.16
N GLN A 237 16.36 -19.93 19.61
CA GLN A 237 15.20 -20.58 20.25
C GLN A 237 15.17 -20.44 21.77
N THR A 238 16.15 -19.73 22.33
CA THR A 238 16.25 -19.48 23.76
C THR A 238 16.56 -18.01 23.98
N VAL A 239 16.19 -17.48 25.14
CA VAL A 239 16.58 -16.13 25.55
C VAL A 239 18.10 -15.94 25.37
N PRO A 240 18.56 -14.83 24.79
CA PRO A 240 19.98 -14.55 24.68
C PRO A 240 20.65 -14.54 26.07
N SER A 241 21.92 -14.90 26.15
CA SER A 241 22.67 -14.91 27.42
C SER A 241 22.77 -13.53 28.08
N ALA A 242 22.68 -12.46 27.29
CA ALA A 242 22.64 -11.07 27.76
C ALA A 242 21.24 -10.61 28.18
N GLY A 243 20.21 -11.45 28.05
CA GLY A 243 18.80 -11.09 28.17
C GLY A 243 18.18 -10.69 26.82
N GLY A 244 16.85 -10.77 26.74
CA GLY A 244 16.07 -10.10 25.70
C GLY A 244 15.68 -8.69 26.14
N ASP A 245 14.64 -8.12 25.50
CA ASP A 245 14.22 -6.73 25.73
C ASP A 245 13.80 -6.43 27.18
N ILE A 246 13.34 -7.45 27.92
CA ILE A 246 12.92 -7.31 29.32
C ILE A 246 13.78 -8.12 30.31
N GLY A 247 15.01 -8.48 29.91
CA GLY A 247 15.97 -9.20 30.76
C GLY A 247 16.05 -10.71 30.48
N THR A 248 16.54 -11.47 31.47
CA THR A 248 16.80 -12.92 31.34
C THR A 248 15.66 -13.80 31.83
N GLU A 249 14.70 -13.24 32.58
CA GLU A 249 13.53 -13.96 33.06
C GLU A 249 12.55 -14.21 31.91
N THR A 250 11.99 -15.42 31.83
CA THR A 250 11.06 -15.83 30.76
C THR A 250 9.74 -16.38 31.29
N GLU A 251 9.52 -16.39 32.61
CA GLU A 251 8.28 -16.87 33.23
C GLU A 251 7.87 -15.91 34.33
N PHE A 252 6.64 -15.40 34.24
CA PHE A 252 6.14 -14.35 35.11
C PHE A 252 4.75 -14.74 35.65
N LYS A 253 4.58 -14.69 36.96
CA LYS A 253 3.26 -14.84 37.59
C LYS A 253 2.54 -13.50 37.61
N VAL A 254 1.25 -13.51 37.32
CA VAL A 254 0.40 -12.32 37.36
C VAL A 254 -0.52 -12.43 38.58
N ASP A 255 -0.52 -11.42 39.44
CA ASP A 255 -1.19 -11.46 40.75
C ASP A 255 -2.56 -10.76 40.76
N ASP A 256 -2.88 -9.97 39.72
CA ASP A 256 -4.08 -9.15 39.65
C ASP A 256 -4.70 -9.09 38.24
N GLY A 257 -5.86 -8.42 38.14
CA GLY A 257 -6.59 -8.26 36.88
C GLY A 257 -7.18 -9.56 36.31
N VAL A 258 -7.44 -9.55 34.99
CA VAL A 258 -8.04 -10.67 34.23
C VAL A 258 -7.13 -11.91 34.22
N LEU A 259 -5.83 -11.72 34.45
CA LEU A 259 -4.82 -12.78 34.47
C LEU A 259 -4.38 -13.16 35.89
N ALA A 260 -5.09 -12.74 36.94
CA ALA A 260 -4.75 -13.07 38.31
C ALA A 260 -4.61 -14.59 38.53
N GLY A 261 -3.48 -15.02 39.09
CA GLY A 261 -3.14 -16.42 39.32
C GLY A 261 -2.64 -17.17 38.08
N LYS A 262 -2.58 -16.52 36.92
CA LYS A 262 -2.11 -17.08 35.65
C LYS A 262 -0.62 -16.78 35.44
N THR A 263 0.00 -17.48 34.49
CA THR A 263 1.43 -17.32 34.17
C THR A 263 1.62 -16.84 32.74
N ILE A 264 2.49 -15.84 32.53
CA ILE A 264 2.96 -15.42 31.21
C ILE A 264 4.37 -15.98 30.97
N LYS A 265 4.60 -16.57 29.80
CA LYS A 265 5.90 -17.12 29.38
C LYS A 265 6.38 -16.48 28.09
N LEU A 266 7.67 -16.18 28.02
CA LEU A 266 8.33 -15.77 26.79
C LEU A 266 8.95 -17.00 26.12
N VAL A 267 8.54 -17.28 24.88
CA VAL A 267 9.03 -18.40 24.10
C VAL A 267 9.70 -17.87 22.84
N TYR A 268 11.02 -18.00 22.77
CA TYR A 268 11.81 -17.57 21.61
C TYR A 268 11.81 -18.66 20.54
N GLY A 269 12.11 -18.27 19.31
CA GLY A 269 12.27 -19.21 18.20
C GLY A 269 11.05 -19.33 17.29
N ASP A 270 10.07 -18.44 17.42
CA ASP A 270 9.00 -18.41 16.42
C ASP A 270 9.62 -18.08 15.06
N TYR A 271 9.25 -18.86 14.05
CA TYR A 271 9.84 -18.77 12.71
C TYR A 271 11.38 -18.89 12.66
N ALA A 272 12.00 -19.65 13.57
CA ALA A 272 13.46 -19.68 13.73
C ALA A 272 14.24 -19.99 12.44
N LYS A 273 13.71 -20.88 11.59
CA LYS A 273 14.35 -21.24 10.31
C LYS A 273 14.40 -20.03 9.38
N GLU A 274 13.27 -19.36 9.21
CA GLU A 274 13.14 -18.18 8.36
C GLU A 274 13.97 -17.02 8.93
N MET A 275 13.87 -16.75 10.23
CA MET A 275 14.64 -15.70 10.90
C MET A 275 16.16 -15.91 10.77
N ALA A 276 16.64 -17.16 10.80
CA ALA A 276 18.05 -17.47 10.56
C ALA A 276 18.47 -17.17 9.10
N ALA A 277 17.64 -17.55 8.13
CA ALA A 277 17.90 -17.27 6.72
C ALA A 277 17.88 -15.75 6.43
N ILE A 278 16.89 -15.05 6.96
CA ILE A 278 16.78 -13.58 6.89
C ILE A 278 18.02 -12.93 7.49
N THR A 279 18.42 -13.34 8.71
CA THR A 279 19.61 -12.83 9.42
C THR A 279 20.88 -12.95 8.57
N ALA A 280 21.09 -14.08 7.90
CA ALA A 280 22.24 -14.28 7.03
C ALA A 280 22.23 -13.31 5.83
N ASN A 281 21.04 -13.02 5.30
CA ASN A 281 20.87 -12.19 4.12
C ASN A 281 21.01 -10.69 4.40
N VAL A 282 20.45 -10.23 5.51
CA VAL A 282 20.65 -8.84 5.94
C VAL A 282 22.12 -8.55 6.26
N LYS A 283 22.90 -9.53 6.74
CA LYS A 283 24.37 -9.37 6.92
C LYS A 283 25.07 -9.13 5.57
N LYS A 284 24.71 -9.87 4.51
CA LYS A 284 25.23 -9.63 3.15
C LYS A 284 24.78 -8.29 2.56
N ALA A 285 23.55 -7.85 2.85
CA ALA A 285 23.08 -6.52 2.47
C ALA A 285 23.92 -5.42 3.16
N ALA A 286 24.28 -5.60 4.44
CA ALA A 286 25.18 -4.69 5.13
C ALA A 286 26.53 -4.56 4.41
N GLU A 287 27.15 -5.67 3.99
CA GLU A 287 28.43 -5.67 3.25
C GLU A 287 28.37 -4.90 1.91
N ASN A 288 27.19 -4.81 1.30
CA ASN A 288 26.98 -4.12 0.03
C ASN A 288 26.35 -2.72 0.19
N GLY A 289 26.12 -2.24 1.41
CA GLY A 289 25.58 -0.90 1.66
C GLY A 289 26.48 0.22 1.11
N ASP A 290 25.88 1.24 0.52
CA ASP A 290 26.57 2.40 -0.07
C ASP A 290 27.20 3.31 0.99
N ASN A 291 26.67 3.32 2.21
CA ASN A 291 27.14 4.17 3.29
C ASN A 291 27.03 3.51 4.67
N GLU A 292 27.55 4.19 5.69
CA GLU A 292 27.61 3.68 7.06
C GLU A 292 26.21 3.52 7.69
N ASN A 293 25.22 4.35 7.32
CA ASN A 293 23.86 4.22 7.83
C ASN A 293 23.24 2.90 7.33
N GLN A 294 23.39 2.56 6.05
CA GLN A 294 22.91 1.29 5.50
C GLN A 294 23.60 0.08 6.16
N GLN A 295 24.91 0.15 6.37
CA GLN A 295 25.65 -0.89 7.09
C GLN A 295 25.13 -1.08 8.51
N LYS A 296 24.95 0.01 9.27
CA LYS A 296 24.46 -0.02 10.65
C LYS A 296 23.01 -0.50 10.74
N MET A 297 22.17 -0.02 9.82
CA MET A 297 20.77 -0.44 9.69
C MET A 297 20.66 -1.95 9.52
N TYR A 298 21.34 -2.53 8.54
CA TYR A 298 21.28 -3.98 8.28
C TYR A 298 21.95 -4.84 9.36
N ASN A 299 22.99 -4.34 10.01
CA ASN A 299 23.55 -5.02 11.17
C ASN A 299 22.59 -5.00 12.37
N ALA A 300 21.82 -3.93 12.56
CA ALA A 300 20.79 -3.86 13.59
C ALA A 300 19.58 -4.77 13.27
N TYR A 301 19.13 -4.83 12.02
CA TYR A 301 18.18 -5.84 11.55
C TYR A 301 18.67 -7.25 11.86
N ALA A 302 19.94 -7.55 11.54
CA ALA A 302 20.53 -8.86 11.79
C ALA A 302 20.48 -9.25 13.27
N LYS A 303 20.80 -8.32 14.18
CA LYS A 303 20.71 -8.55 15.62
C LYS A 303 19.27 -8.81 16.05
N SER A 304 18.34 -7.98 15.59
CA SER A 304 16.91 -8.10 15.89
C SER A 304 16.36 -9.45 15.47
N PHE A 305 16.56 -9.88 14.22
CA PHE A 305 16.05 -11.17 13.73
C PHE A 305 16.77 -12.36 14.37
N GLU A 306 18.04 -12.20 14.76
CA GLU A 306 18.78 -13.25 15.45
C GLU A 306 18.28 -13.46 16.89
N SER A 307 18.00 -12.37 17.62
CA SER A 307 17.71 -12.36 19.06
C SER A 307 16.23 -12.24 19.43
N GLY A 308 15.41 -11.70 18.53
CA GLY A 308 14.02 -11.30 18.79
C GLY A 308 13.85 -9.89 19.37
N SER A 309 14.91 -9.08 19.46
CA SER A 309 14.85 -7.74 20.06
C SER A 309 14.21 -6.71 19.12
N LEU A 310 13.12 -6.07 19.59
CA LEU A 310 12.54 -4.92 18.91
C LEU A 310 13.24 -3.60 19.28
N LEU A 311 14.08 -3.59 20.32
CA LEU A 311 14.98 -2.46 20.59
C LEU A 311 16.08 -2.36 19.53
N ASP A 312 16.72 -3.48 19.18
CA ASP A 312 17.64 -3.54 18.03
C ASP A 312 16.92 -3.20 16.71
N PHE A 313 15.66 -3.62 16.57
CA PHE A 313 14.84 -3.23 15.41
C PHE A 313 14.64 -1.72 15.36
N LYS A 314 14.27 -1.07 16.46
CA LYS A 314 14.14 0.39 16.52
C LYS A 314 15.45 1.10 16.17
N ASP A 315 16.60 0.57 16.59
CA ASP A 315 17.90 1.11 16.18
C ASP A 315 18.14 1.01 14.67
N SER A 316 17.72 -0.08 14.02
CA SER A 316 17.75 -0.17 12.56
C SER A 316 16.94 0.95 11.91
N GLN A 317 15.75 1.26 12.44
CA GLN A 317 14.88 2.32 11.94
C GLN A 317 15.52 3.70 12.12
N ARG A 318 16.23 3.95 13.24
CA ARG A 318 16.98 5.18 13.47
C ARG A 318 18.10 5.40 12.46
N PHE A 319 18.83 4.34 12.10
CA PHE A 319 19.84 4.43 11.04
C PHE A 319 19.18 4.65 9.67
N TRP A 320 18.08 3.98 9.41
CA TRP A 320 17.33 4.09 8.16
C TRP A 320 16.79 5.51 7.90
N ILE A 321 16.17 6.17 8.89
CA ILE A 321 15.65 7.55 8.70
C ILE A 321 16.76 8.57 8.45
N ARG A 322 17.99 8.29 8.90
CA ARG A 322 19.19 9.12 8.70
C ARG A 322 19.85 8.88 7.35
N ASP A 323 19.53 7.78 6.66
CA ASP A 323 19.97 7.52 5.29
C ASP A 323 19.13 8.35 4.31
N LYS A 324 19.59 9.55 3.95
CA LYS A 324 18.84 10.48 3.09
C LYS A 324 19.22 10.29 1.62
N GLY A 325 18.21 10.15 0.77
CA GLY A 325 18.36 10.02 -0.69
C GLY A 325 19.20 8.83 -1.18
N PRO A 326 19.05 7.60 -0.64
CA PRO A 326 19.79 6.45 -1.16
C PRO A 326 19.30 6.08 -2.56
N MET A 327 20.18 5.56 -3.43
CA MET A 327 19.76 5.07 -4.77
C MET A 327 18.83 3.87 -4.70
N VAL A 328 19.03 3.01 -3.70
CA VAL A 328 18.16 1.87 -3.38
C VAL A 328 17.61 2.10 -1.98
N GLU A 329 16.32 2.35 -1.90
CA GLU A 329 15.58 2.46 -0.66
C GLU A 329 15.04 1.08 -0.25
N SER A 330 15.04 0.80 1.04
CA SER A 330 14.63 -0.52 1.54
C SER A 330 14.23 -0.51 3.01
N ASN A 331 13.25 -1.31 3.38
CA ASN A 331 12.88 -1.62 4.76
C ASN A 331 12.44 -3.08 4.86
N ILE A 332 12.54 -3.69 6.04
CA ILE A 332 12.26 -5.11 6.26
C ILE A 332 11.99 -5.39 7.73
N GLY A 333 10.93 -6.13 8.06
CA GLY A 333 10.61 -6.54 9.43
C GLY A 333 9.14 -6.86 9.65
N PHE A 334 8.72 -6.80 10.92
CA PHE A 334 7.31 -6.85 11.32
C PHE A 334 6.81 -5.41 11.45
N ILE A 335 6.12 -4.89 10.43
CA ILE A 335 5.90 -3.44 10.28
C ILE A 335 4.46 -3.04 10.56
N GLU A 336 3.53 -3.56 9.76
CA GLU A 336 2.15 -3.08 9.73
C GLU A 336 1.23 -3.97 10.55
N THR A 337 0.40 -3.39 11.41
CA THR A 337 -0.41 -4.15 12.38
C THR A 337 -1.86 -4.37 11.94
N TYR A 338 -2.18 -4.14 10.67
CA TYR A 338 -3.56 -4.11 10.16
C TYR A 338 -4.33 -5.44 10.33
N ARG A 339 -3.63 -6.58 10.33
CA ARG A 339 -4.26 -7.91 10.22
C ARG A 339 -4.32 -8.70 11.53
N ASP A 340 -3.64 -8.23 12.57
CA ASP A 340 -3.94 -8.67 13.93
C ASP A 340 -5.27 -8.03 14.34
N PRO A 341 -6.30 -8.79 14.75
CA PRO A 341 -7.56 -8.18 15.18
C PRO A 341 -7.39 -7.26 16.40
N ALA A 342 -6.32 -7.43 17.22
CA ALA A 342 -5.98 -6.48 18.28
C ALA A 342 -5.20 -5.25 17.81
N GLY A 343 -4.69 -5.25 16.58
CA GLY A 343 -4.03 -4.11 15.96
C GLY A 343 -2.62 -3.79 16.48
N ILE A 344 -1.95 -4.72 17.17
CA ILE A 344 -0.64 -4.47 17.79
C ILE A 344 0.49 -5.38 17.28
N ARG A 345 0.18 -6.55 16.69
CA ARG A 345 1.19 -7.45 16.12
C ARG A 345 1.39 -7.14 14.63
N GLY A 346 2.64 -7.04 14.21
CA GLY A 346 3.01 -6.71 12.84
C GLY A 346 2.93 -7.91 11.91
N GLU A 347 2.44 -7.72 10.69
CA GLU A 347 2.68 -8.63 9.58
C GLU A 347 4.13 -8.48 9.10
N TRP A 348 4.76 -9.59 8.70
CA TRP A 348 6.07 -9.53 8.06
C TRP A 348 5.97 -8.84 6.69
N GLU A 349 6.85 -7.89 6.44
CA GLU A 349 7.05 -7.33 5.10
C GLU A 349 8.51 -6.95 4.85
N GLY A 350 8.86 -6.79 3.57
CA GLY A 350 10.14 -6.22 3.19
C GLY A 350 10.16 -5.79 1.75
N PHE A 351 10.84 -4.68 1.47
CA PHE A 351 10.93 -4.15 0.12
C PHE A 351 12.31 -3.63 -0.22
N ALA A 352 12.60 -3.67 -1.53
CA ALA A 352 13.68 -2.92 -2.16
C ALA A 352 13.09 -2.13 -3.32
N ALA A 353 13.41 -0.85 -3.38
CA ALA A 353 12.93 0.05 -4.42
C ALA A 353 14.04 0.98 -4.88
N VAL A 354 14.02 1.32 -6.16
CA VAL A 354 15.01 2.18 -6.78
C VAL A 354 14.45 3.59 -6.88
N VAL A 355 15.25 4.60 -6.56
CA VAL A 355 14.82 5.99 -6.73
C VAL A 355 14.58 6.28 -8.21
N ASN A 356 13.42 6.87 -8.51
CA ASN A 356 13.16 7.37 -9.84
C ASN A 356 13.91 8.68 -10.06
N MET A 357 15.11 8.59 -10.62
CA MET A 357 15.99 9.74 -10.86
C MET A 357 15.37 10.79 -11.80
N GLU A 358 14.54 10.36 -12.76
CA GLU A 358 13.85 11.27 -13.67
C GLU A 358 12.81 12.11 -12.91
N ARG A 359 12.01 11.47 -12.06
CA ARG A 359 11.06 12.14 -11.18
C ARG A 359 11.75 13.03 -10.15
N THR A 360 12.80 12.56 -9.50
CA THR A 360 13.57 13.37 -8.56
C THR A 360 14.13 14.62 -9.23
N LYS A 361 14.59 14.52 -10.49
CA LYS A 361 15.03 15.67 -11.27
C LYS A 361 13.86 16.61 -11.62
N ALA A 362 12.72 16.08 -12.05
CA ALA A 362 11.54 16.88 -12.35
C ALA A 362 11.01 17.62 -11.11
N PHE A 363 10.96 16.94 -9.95
CA PHE A 363 10.58 17.54 -8.69
C PHE A 363 11.59 18.58 -8.21
N GLY A 364 12.90 18.32 -8.36
CA GLY A 364 13.93 19.34 -8.09
C GLY A 364 13.76 20.60 -8.95
N ALA A 365 13.49 20.44 -10.24
CA ALA A 365 13.18 21.56 -11.12
C ALA A 365 11.85 22.25 -10.77
N LEU A 366 10.86 21.50 -10.26
CA LEU A 366 9.60 22.06 -9.78
C LEU A 366 9.80 22.87 -8.48
N VAL A 367 10.69 22.43 -7.58
CA VAL A 367 11.11 23.18 -6.38
C VAL A 367 11.75 24.51 -6.78
N ASP A 368 12.66 24.47 -7.76
CA ASP A 368 13.31 25.68 -8.29
C ASP A 368 12.29 26.64 -8.94
N ALA A 369 11.24 26.09 -9.57
CA ALA A 369 10.16 26.87 -10.18
C ALA A 369 9.09 27.35 -9.19
N ALA A 370 8.96 26.72 -8.01
CA ALA A 370 7.88 26.99 -7.05
C ALA A 370 7.72 28.47 -6.67
N PRO A 371 8.79 29.28 -6.48
CA PRO A 371 8.66 30.71 -6.21
C PRO A 371 7.95 31.50 -7.32
N SER A 372 7.96 31.00 -8.56
CA SER A 372 7.25 31.61 -9.70
C SER A 372 5.82 31.05 -9.89
N LEU A 373 5.57 29.83 -9.43
CA LEU A 373 4.28 29.14 -9.59
C LEU A 373 3.30 29.46 -8.46
N ILE A 374 3.75 29.49 -7.21
CA ILE A 374 2.91 29.75 -6.04
C ILE A 374 2.15 31.09 -6.15
N PRO A 375 2.75 32.19 -6.64
CA PRO A 375 2.01 33.45 -6.83
C PRO A 375 0.88 33.40 -7.86
N LEU A 376 0.78 32.34 -8.68
CA LEU A 376 -0.31 32.17 -9.64
C LEU A 376 -1.58 31.60 -8.99
N LEU A 377 -1.45 31.00 -7.79
CA LEU A 377 -2.56 30.41 -7.05
C LEU A 377 -3.62 31.47 -6.71
N PRO A 378 -4.89 31.08 -6.58
CA PRO A 378 -6.01 32.03 -6.50
C PRO A 378 -6.19 32.63 -5.10
N TRP A 379 -5.11 33.00 -4.42
CA TRP A 379 -5.15 33.71 -3.14
C TRP A 379 -4.05 34.77 -3.04
N GLU A 380 -4.28 35.78 -2.21
CA GLU A 380 -3.31 36.86 -2.00
C GLU A 380 -2.11 36.39 -1.16
N LYS A 381 -1.01 37.15 -1.28
CA LYS A 381 0.25 36.90 -0.56
C LYS A 381 0.07 36.77 0.96
N ASP A 382 -0.88 37.49 1.55
CA ASP A 382 -1.14 37.43 3.00
C ASP A 382 -1.64 36.06 3.48
N PHE A 383 -2.16 35.24 2.57
CA PHE A 383 -2.61 33.87 2.82
C PHE A 383 -1.57 32.82 2.38
N GLU A 384 -0.35 33.25 2.05
CA GLU A 384 0.78 32.40 1.68
C GLU A 384 1.92 32.51 2.70
N LYS A 385 2.73 31.46 2.82
CA LYS A 385 3.90 31.45 3.71
C LYS A 385 4.92 32.47 3.23
N ASP A 386 5.59 33.13 4.18
CA ASP A 386 6.62 34.13 3.87
C ASP A 386 7.84 33.52 3.16
N LYS A 387 8.13 32.25 3.44
CA LYS A 387 9.17 31.45 2.77
C LYS A 387 8.63 30.08 2.42
N PHE A 388 8.81 29.68 1.16
CA PHE A 388 8.56 28.32 0.73
C PHE A 388 9.58 27.36 1.36
N LEU A 389 9.10 26.29 1.99
CA LEU A 389 9.92 25.22 2.53
C LEU A 389 9.64 23.98 1.70
N SER A 390 10.63 23.53 0.93
CA SER A 390 10.49 22.32 0.13
C SER A 390 10.37 21.10 1.06
N PRO A 391 9.35 20.24 0.90
CA PRO A 391 9.38 18.90 1.43
C PRO A 391 10.51 18.10 0.73
N ASP A 392 11.08 17.15 1.46
CA ASP A 392 11.92 16.09 0.90
C ASP A 392 10.96 15.02 0.35
N PHE A 393 10.96 14.80 -0.98
CA PHE A 393 10.01 13.90 -1.62
C PHE A 393 10.73 12.97 -2.60
N THR A 394 10.63 11.67 -2.34
CA THR A 394 11.29 10.62 -3.13
C THR A 394 10.24 9.73 -3.79
N SER A 395 10.22 9.71 -5.12
CA SER A 395 9.46 8.70 -5.87
C SER A 395 10.32 7.45 -6.02
N LEU A 396 9.73 6.30 -5.72
CA LEU A 396 10.40 5.01 -5.78
C LEU A 396 9.74 4.10 -6.81
N GLU A 397 10.54 3.25 -7.42
CA GLU A 397 10.11 2.17 -8.30
C GLU A 397 10.45 0.85 -7.60
N VAL A 398 9.42 0.10 -7.22
CA VAL A 398 9.58 -1.13 -6.45
C VAL A 398 10.22 -2.20 -7.31
N LEU A 399 11.37 -2.73 -6.88
CA LEU A 399 11.96 -3.94 -7.43
C LEU A 399 11.30 -5.17 -6.83
N THR A 400 11.13 -5.14 -5.51
CA THR A 400 10.57 -6.25 -4.74
C THR A 400 9.80 -5.73 -3.54
N PHE A 401 8.67 -6.36 -3.27
CA PHE A 401 7.88 -6.19 -2.06
C PHE A 401 7.33 -7.55 -1.64
N ALA A 402 7.85 -8.11 -0.55
CA ALA A 402 7.34 -9.32 0.08
C ALA A 402 6.35 -8.91 1.18
N GLY A 403 5.14 -9.49 1.15
CA GLY A 403 4.04 -9.16 2.06
C GLY A 403 2.72 -9.71 1.51
N SER A 404 1.60 -9.39 2.15
CA SER A 404 0.26 -9.78 1.68
C SER A 404 -0.30 -8.88 0.58
N GLY A 405 0.28 -7.70 0.35
CA GLY A 405 -0.09 -6.78 -0.71
C GLY A 405 0.96 -5.69 -0.90
N ILE A 406 0.96 -5.05 -2.07
CA ILE A 406 1.88 -3.93 -2.35
C ILE A 406 1.09 -2.62 -2.19
N PRO A 407 1.48 -1.73 -1.26
CA PRO A 407 0.80 -0.45 -1.07
C PRO A 407 1.15 0.53 -2.20
N ALA A 408 0.36 1.61 -2.32
CA ALA A 408 0.67 2.71 -3.24
C ALA A 408 1.75 3.66 -2.68
N GLY A 409 1.90 3.70 -1.36
CA GLY A 409 2.84 4.56 -0.64
C GLY A 409 2.89 4.15 0.83
N ILE A 410 3.94 4.60 1.54
CA ILE A 410 4.24 4.18 2.92
C ILE A 410 4.75 5.37 3.72
N ASN A 411 4.40 5.43 5.00
CA ASN A 411 4.95 6.34 5.99
C ASN A 411 5.51 5.51 7.15
N ILE A 412 6.83 5.48 7.31
CA ILE A 412 7.51 4.63 8.30
C ILE A 412 8.71 5.39 8.91
N PRO A 413 9.23 4.95 10.09
CA PRO A 413 8.78 3.79 10.88
C PRO A 413 7.50 4.06 11.67
N ASN A 414 6.83 3.00 12.09
CA ASN A 414 5.61 3.03 12.91
C ASN A 414 5.85 3.32 14.41
N TYR A 415 7.03 3.87 14.77
CA TYR A 415 7.42 4.15 16.15
C TYR A 415 7.31 5.63 16.47
N ASP A 416 6.27 6.02 17.22
CA ASP A 416 5.99 7.43 17.53
C ASP A 416 7.13 8.14 18.26
N ASP A 417 7.87 7.46 19.13
CA ASP A 417 9.03 8.06 19.79
C ASP A 417 10.13 8.45 18.78
N ILE A 418 10.34 7.62 17.75
CA ILE A 418 11.28 7.94 16.66
C ILE A 418 10.70 9.05 15.77
N ARG A 419 9.43 8.94 15.37
CA ARG A 419 8.78 9.91 14.47
C ARG A 419 8.78 11.32 15.06
N GLN A 420 8.51 11.45 16.35
CA GLN A 420 8.40 12.73 17.04
C GLN A 420 9.75 13.35 17.37
N THR A 421 10.78 12.54 17.63
CA THR A 421 12.09 13.05 18.11
C THR A 421 13.19 13.04 17.06
N GLU A 422 13.13 12.15 16.07
CA GLU A 422 14.19 11.95 15.08
C GLU A 422 13.70 12.11 13.63
N GLY A 423 12.46 11.70 13.34
CA GLY A 423 11.82 11.86 12.03
C GLY A 423 11.32 10.56 11.41
N PHE A 424 10.87 10.65 10.16
CA PHE A 424 10.28 9.55 9.38
C PHE A 424 10.55 9.76 7.88
N LYS A 425 10.20 8.79 7.04
CA LYS A 425 10.20 8.94 5.58
C LYS A 425 8.81 8.67 5.00
N ASN A 426 8.47 9.41 3.96
CA ASN A 426 7.32 9.14 3.10
C ASN A 426 7.83 8.63 1.76
N VAL A 427 7.20 7.58 1.24
CA VAL A 427 7.56 7.03 -0.07
C VAL A 427 6.31 6.84 -0.92
N SER A 428 6.40 7.25 -2.18
CA SER A 428 5.39 6.97 -3.20
C SER A 428 5.91 5.89 -4.14
N LEU A 429 5.12 4.84 -4.36
CA LEU A 429 5.50 3.67 -5.16
C LEU A 429 4.97 3.82 -6.59
N GLY A 430 5.80 4.41 -7.45
CA GLY A 430 5.47 4.88 -8.79
C GLY A 430 4.94 3.79 -9.71
N ASN A 431 5.72 2.72 -9.90
CA ASN A 431 5.36 1.58 -10.74
C ASN A 431 4.18 0.77 -10.20
N VAL A 432 3.89 0.82 -8.90
CA VAL A 432 2.68 0.22 -8.34
C VAL A 432 1.43 1.00 -8.78
N LEU A 433 1.52 2.32 -8.71
CA LEU A 433 0.46 3.24 -9.13
C LEU A 433 0.22 3.20 -10.64
N SER A 434 1.27 3.09 -11.44
CA SER A 434 1.19 3.07 -12.91
C SER A 434 0.94 1.69 -13.51
N ALA A 435 1.07 0.60 -12.73
CA ALA A 435 0.88 -0.76 -13.24
C ALA A 435 -0.49 -0.96 -13.88
N LYS A 436 -0.54 -1.60 -15.05
CA LYS A 436 -1.76 -1.80 -15.85
C LYS A 436 -1.93 -3.27 -16.16
N ALA A 437 -3.17 -3.76 -16.13
CA ALA A 437 -3.48 -5.06 -16.71
C ALA A 437 -3.53 -4.91 -18.24
N PRO A 438 -3.03 -5.89 -19.02
CA PRO A 438 -3.00 -5.80 -20.49
C PRO A 438 -4.36 -5.49 -21.14
N ASN A 439 -5.46 -5.94 -20.51
CA ASN A 439 -6.83 -5.71 -20.95
C ASN A 439 -7.65 -4.97 -19.88
N GLU A 440 -7.03 -4.07 -19.10
CA GLU A 440 -7.72 -3.30 -18.06
C GLU A 440 -8.89 -2.53 -18.67
N THR A 441 -10.11 -2.86 -18.24
CA THR A 441 -11.27 -2.05 -18.61
C THR A 441 -11.22 -0.75 -17.82
N ILE A 442 -11.60 0.35 -18.48
CA ILE A 442 -11.64 1.67 -17.86
C ILE A 442 -13.11 2.13 -17.86
N PRO A 443 -13.92 1.63 -16.90
CA PRO A 443 -15.32 2.02 -16.79
C PRO A 443 -15.50 3.53 -16.73
N PHE A 444 -16.66 4.00 -17.18
CA PHE A 444 -17.05 5.41 -17.16
C PHE A 444 -16.23 6.34 -18.06
N MET A 445 -15.47 5.79 -19.01
CA MET A 445 -14.72 6.55 -20.02
C MET A 445 -15.43 6.47 -21.36
N ALA A 446 -15.62 7.60 -22.03
CA ALA A 446 -16.13 7.60 -23.40
C ALA A 446 -15.12 6.97 -24.38
N GLU A 447 -15.60 6.26 -25.40
CA GLU A 447 -14.75 5.55 -26.36
C GLU A 447 -13.75 6.47 -27.07
N LYS A 448 -14.18 7.70 -27.39
CA LYS A 448 -13.32 8.73 -28.01
C LYS A 448 -12.12 9.16 -27.13
N ASP A 449 -12.25 9.03 -25.81
CA ASP A 449 -11.26 9.52 -24.84
C ASP A 449 -10.31 8.42 -24.37
N LEU A 450 -10.68 7.15 -24.57
CA LEU A 450 -9.89 5.98 -24.17
C LEU A 450 -8.44 6.01 -24.70
N PRO A 451 -8.16 6.30 -26.00
CA PRO A 451 -6.78 6.28 -26.50
C PRO A 451 -5.88 7.31 -25.83
N ILE A 452 -6.38 8.53 -25.62
CA ILE A 452 -5.63 9.60 -24.95
C ILE A 452 -5.44 9.25 -23.48
N TYR A 453 -6.50 8.82 -22.80
CA TYR A 453 -6.45 8.46 -21.39
C TYR A 453 -5.46 7.31 -21.13
N GLN A 454 -5.52 6.22 -21.89
CA GLN A 454 -4.62 5.08 -21.74
C GLN A 454 -3.15 5.47 -21.91
N LYS A 455 -2.86 6.33 -22.90
CA LYS A 455 -1.52 6.80 -23.20
C LYS A 455 -0.97 7.75 -22.13
N TYR A 456 -1.77 8.69 -21.66
CA TYR A 456 -1.27 9.83 -20.88
C TYR A 456 -1.66 9.84 -19.40
N ARG A 457 -2.50 8.93 -18.90
CA ARG A 457 -2.93 8.93 -17.48
C ARG A 457 -1.77 8.83 -16.47
N ASP A 458 -0.70 8.10 -16.77
CA ASP A 458 0.42 7.95 -15.83
C ASP A 458 1.25 9.23 -15.76
N ALA A 459 1.52 9.84 -16.92
CA ALA A 459 2.17 11.14 -17.02
C ALA A 459 1.33 12.24 -16.32
N ALA A 460 0.02 12.23 -16.55
CA ALA A 460 -0.91 13.15 -15.89
C ALA A 460 -0.92 12.96 -14.38
N PHE A 461 -0.92 11.70 -13.90
CA PHE A 461 -0.86 11.37 -12.49
C PHE A 461 0.48 11.78 -11.87
N GLU A 462 1.59 11.66 -12.59
CA GLU A 462 2.91 12.11 -12.13
C GLU A 462 2.99 13.64 -11.94
N VAL A 463 2.51 14.41 -12.93
CA VAL A 463 2.38 15.86 -12.81
C VAL A 463 1.49 16.22 -11.61
N GLN A 464 0.37 15.51 -11.47
CA GLN A 464 -0.58 15.73 -10.38
C GLN A 464 0.05 15.47 -9.01
N VAL A 465 0.72 14.33 -8.81
CA VAL A 465 1.43 14.01 -7.55
C VAL A 465 2.50 15.06 -7.24
N GLY A 466 3.34 15.41 -8.22
CA GLY A 466 4.39 16.41 -8.01
C GLY A 466 3.84 17.75 -7.54
N LEU A 467 2.77 18.25 -8.20
CA LEU A 467 2.13 19.48 -7.81
C LEU A 467 1.35 19.36 -6.49
N HIS A 468 0.65 18.27 -6.26
CA HIS A 468 -0.14 17.99 -5.07
C HIS A 468 0.72 18.03 -3.80
N GLU A 469 1.84 17.30 -3.83
CA GLU A 469 2.74 17.18 -2.68
C GLU A 469 3.53 18.47 -2.46
N LEU A 470 4.16 18.98 -3.52
CA LEU A 470 5.08 20.11 -3.41
C LEU A 470 4.37 21.44 -3.27
N THR A 471 3.43 21.72 -4.18
CA THR A 471 2.75 23.01 -4.26
C THR A 471 1.36 22.98 -3.66
N GLY A 472 0.73 21.82 -3.47
CA GLY A 472 -0.51 21.66 -2.75
C GLY A 472 -0.26 21.75 -1.24
N HIS A 473 0.21 20.67 -0.61
CA HIS A 473 0.50 20.64 0.83
C HIS A 473 1.59 21.63 1.26
N GLY A 474 2.59 21.87 0.41
CA GLY A 474 3.72 22.77 0.72
C GLY A 474 3.37 24.25 0.78
N CYS A 475 2.26 24.71 0.18
CA CYS A 475 1.85 26.11 0.18
C CYS A 475 0.79 26.44 1.24
N GLY A 476 0.52 27.74 1.40
CA GLY A 476 -0.60 28.25 2.18
C GLY A 476 -0.27 28.53 3.64
N LYS A 477 -0.71 29.69 4.13
CA LYS A 477 -0.50 30.15 5.51
C LYS A 477 -1.75 29.92 6.35
N LEU A 478 -1.57 29.43 7.57
CA LEU A 478 -2.58 29.52 8.62
C LEU A 478 -2.36 30.85 9.34
N LEU A 479 -3.41 31.66 9.50
CA LEU A 479 -3.36 32.89 10.28
C LEU A 479 -3.51 32.51 11.75
N GLN A 480 -2.50 32.81 12.56
CA GLN A 480 -2.43 32.32 13.93
C GLN A 480 -2.03 33.42 14.92
N GLU A 481 -2.62 33.33 16.10
CA GLU A 481 -2.09 33.91 17.33
C GLU A 481 -1.10 32.89 17.92
N THR A 482 0.19 33.09 17.67
CA THR A 482 1.26 32.12 17.98
C THR A 482 1.53 32.02 19.47
N ALA A 483 1.37 33.14 20.18
CA ALA A 483 1.34 33.24 21.63
C ALA A 483 0.29 34.32 22.01
N PRO A 484 -0.17 34.39 23.27
CA PRO A 484 -1.14 35.40 23.66
C PRO A 484 -0.70 36.82 23.27
N GLY A 485 -1.43 37.44 22.34
CA GLY A 485 -1.11 38.78 21.82
C GLY A 485 -0.05 38.85 20.70
N GLU A 486 0.55 37.72 20.29
CA GLU A 486 1.50 37.65 19.18
C GLU A 486 0.86 36.98 17.97
N PHE A 487 0.94 37.61 16.80
CA PHE A 487 0.27 37.16 15.58
C PHE A 487 1.29 36.97 14.46
N ASN A 488 1.10 35.93 13.64
CA ASN A 488 1.92 35.72 12.44
C ASN A 488 1.43 36.52 11.22
N PHE A 489 0.53 37.48 11.43
CA PHE A 489 -0.04 38.38 10.43
C PHE A 489 -0.29 39.77 11.05
N ASP A 490 -0.49 40.81 10.22
CA ASP A 490 -0.84 42.14 10.71
C ASP A 490 -2.26 42.14 11.25
N LYS A 491 -2.41 42.19 12.57
CA LYS A 491 -3.73 42.21 13.23
C LYS A 491 -4.42 43.57 13.14
N GLU A 492 -3.65 44.65 13.10
CA GLU A 492 -4.20 46.00 13.05
C GLU A 492 -4.75 46.30 11.65
N ASN A 493 -4.15 45.70 10.61
CA ASN A 493 -4.65 45.70 9.24
C ASN A 493 -4.83 44.25 8.75
N PRO A 494 -5.88 43.54 9.21
CA PRO A 494 -6.04 42.14 8.90
C PRO A 494 -6.22 41.89 7.39
N PRO A 495 -5.68 40.77 6.86
CA PRO A 495 -5.84 40.39 5.46
C PRO A 495 -7.29 40.45 5.00
N ILE A 496 -7.52 40.85 3.75
CA ILE A 496 -8.86 40.87 3.16
C ILE A 496 -9.18 39.49 2.58
N SER A 497 -10.27 38.88 3.06
CA SER A 497 -10.78 37.62 2.50
C SER A 497 -11.32 37.85 1.09
N LEU A 498 -10.72 37.18 0.09
CA LEU A 498 -11.21 37.22 -1.29
C LEU A 498 -12.61 36.61 -1.46
N VAL A 499 -13.05 35.78 -0.52
CA VAL A 499 -14.37 35.15 -0.55
C VAL A 499 -15.46 36.12 -0.09
N THR A 500 -15.18 36.95 0.91
CA THR A 500 -16.19 37.85 1.51
C THR A 500 -15.99 39.33 1.17
N GLY A 501 -14.82 39.70 0.65
CA GLY A 501 -14.42 41.09 0.41
C GLY A 501 -14.19 41.89 1.70
N LYS A 502 -14.03 41.23 2.85
CA LYS A 502 -13.93 41.87 4.18
C LYS A 502 -12.65 41.45 4.92
N PRO A 503 -12.15 42.27 5.86
CA PRO A 503 -11.03 41.89 6.70
C PRO A 503 -11.34 40.63 7.53
N VAL A 504 -10.36 39.75 7.69
CA VAL A 504 -10.52 38.49 8.45
C VAL A 504 -10.76 38.76 9.94
N THR A 505 -11.72 38.04 10.51
CA THR A 505 -12.12 38.18 11.93
C THR A 505 -11.83 36.96 12.78
N THR A 506 -11.35 35.87 12.17
CA THR A 506 -11.05 34.59 12.82
C THR A 506 -9.62 34.15 12.49
N TRP A 507 -9.01 33.40 13.41
CA TRP A 507 -7.65 32.86 13.31
C TRP A 507 -7.47 31.74 14.34
N TYR A 508 -6.42 30.93 14.19
CA TYR A 508 -6.08 29.88 15.17
C TYR A 508 -5.53 30.50 16.45
N LYS A 509 -6.03 30.06 17.60
CA LYS A 509 -5.53 30.46 18.93
C LYS A 509 -4.30 29.64 19.34
N PRO A 510 -3.55 30.08 20.37
CA PRO A 510 -2.41 29.30 20.87
C PRO A 510 -2.82 27.86 21.20
N GLY A 511 -2.08 26.89 20.66
CA GLY A 511 -2.34 25.45 20.82
C GLY A 511 -3.41 24.85 19.90
N GLN A 512 -4.15 25.66 19.13
CA GLN A 512 -5.09 25.15 18.14
C GLN A 512 -4.38 24.73 16.86
N THR A 513 -4.82 23.62 16.28
CA THR A 513 -4.30 23.09 15.02
C THR A 513 -5.43 22.94 14.00
N TRP A 514 -5.05 22.88 12.70
CA TRP A 514 -5.98 22.57 11.61
C TRP A 514 -6.79 21.31 11.88
N GLY A 515 -6.10 20.19 12.16
CA GLY A 515 -6.75 18.91 12.43
C GLY A 515 -7.65 18.92 13.66
N GLY A 516 -7.25 19.63 14.73
CA GLY A 516 -8.04 19.75 15.95
C GLY A 516 -9.34 20.53 15.74
N LEU A 517 -9.33 21.59 14.92
CA LEU A 517 -10.50 22.42 14.69
C LEU A 517 -11.49 21.85 13.66
N PHE A 518 -10.98 21.28 12.55
CA PHE A 518 -11.82 20.76 11.47
C PHE A 518 -12.20 19.27 11.66
N GLY A 519 -11.63 18.63 12.68
CA GLY A 519 -11.98 17.28 13.11
C GLY A 519 -11.85 16.24 12.00
N SER A 520 -12.84 15.35 11.88
CA SER A 520 -12.81 14.23 10.94
C SER A 520 -12.80 14.64 9.46
N LEU A 521 -13.18 15.88 9.12
CA LEU A 521 -13.14 16.38 7.75
C LEU A 521 -11.77 16.92 7.34
N ALA A 522 -10.88 17.21 8.30
CA ALA A 522 -9.62 17.89 8.06
C ALA A 522 -8.74 17.18 7.02
N GLY A 523 -8.71 15.84 7.04
CA GLY A 523 -7.98 15.03 6.07
C GLY A 523 -8.53 15.23 4.65
N ALA A 524 -9.78 14.83 4.40
CA ALA A 524 -10.39 14.92 3.08
C ALA A 524 -10.43 16.34 2.51
N TYR A 525 -10.62 17.33 3.38
CA TYR A 525 -10.59 18.75 3.00
C TYR A 525 -9.20 19.15 2.50
N GLU A 526 -8.15 18.76 3.21
CA GLU A 526 -6.77 19.08 2.83
C GLU A 526 -6.36 18.37 1.53
N GLU A 527 -6.75 17.10 1.38
CA GLU A 527 -6.55 16.36 0.12
C GLU A 527 -7.25 17.08 -1.05
N CYS A 528 -8.49 17.53 -0.85
CA CYS A 528 -9.22 18.28 -1.87
C CYS A 528 -8.50 19.57 -2.25
N ARG A 529 -7.98 20.31 -1.26
CA ARG A 529 -7.22 21.53 -1.52
C ARG A 529 -5.95 21.24 -2.32
N ALA A 530 -5.17 20.22 -1.95
CA ALA A 530 -3.94 19.86 -2.63
C ALA A 530 -4.18 19.34 -4.07
N GLU A 531 -5.21 18.51 -4.28
CA GLU A 531 -5.64 18.06 -5.60
C GLU A 531 -6.06 19.25 -6.48
N LEU A 532 -6.82 20.21 -5.95
CA LEU A 532 -7.23 21.42 -6.69
C LEU A 532 -6.04 22.32 -7.06
N VAL A 533 -5.02 22.45 -6.20
CA VAL A 533 -3.77 23.15 -6.54
C VAL A 533 -3.11 22.48 -7.75
N ALA A 534 -2.98 21.15 -7.72
CA ALA A 534 -2.39 20.41 -8.82
C ALA A 534 -3.16 20.62 -10.14
N MET A 535 -4.48 20.60 -10.10
CA MET A 535 -5.32 20.83 -11.26
C MET A 535 -5.28 22.28 -11.78
N TYR A 536 -5.14 23.24 -10.88
CA TYR A 536 -5.05 24.65 -11.25
C TYR A 536 -3.71 24.97 -11.91
N LEU A 537 -2.61 24.47 -11.33
CA LEU A 537 -1.25 24.71 -11.84
C LEU A 537 -0.89 23.82 -13.03
N SER A 538 -1.54 22.67 -13.24
CA SER A 538 -1.34 21.87 -14.46
C SER A 538 -1.76 22.59 -15.75
N CYS A 539 -2.59 23.64 -15.63
CA CYS A 539 -2.93 24.52 -16.75
C CYS A 539 -1.77 25.45 -17.17
N GLU A 540 -0.70 25.55 -16.36
CA GLU A 540 0.52 26.28 -16.71
C GLU A 540 1.44 25.37 -17.52
N PHE A 541 1.54 25.59 -18.82
CA PHE A 541 2.34 24.72 -19.70
C PHE A 541 3.84 24.75 -19.37
N SER A 542 4.33 25.80 -18.70
CA SER A 542 5.67 25.83 -18.12
C SER A 542 5.89 24.74 -17.08
N VAL A 543 4.84 24.33 -16.34
CA VAL A 543 4.88 23.17 -15.44
C VAL A 543 4.99 21.88 -16.24
N LEU A 544 4.16 21.70 -17.27
CA LEU A 544 4.20 20.49 -18.09
C LEU A 544 5.57 20.28 -18.76
N LYS A 545 6.23 21.38 -19.15
CA LYS A 545 7.63 21.37 -19.62
C LYS A 545 8.62 20.85 -18.58
N ILE A 546 8.46 21.19 -17.30
CA ILE A 546 9.32 20.68 -16.21
C ILE A 546 9.28 19.15 -16.16
N PHE A 547 8.11 18.58 -16.41
CA PHE A 547 7.88 17.13 -16.51
C PHE A 547 8.21 16.54 -17.88
N GLY A 548 8.79 17.32 -18.79
CA GLY A 548 9.27 16.86 -20.10
C GLY A 548 8.24 16.90 -21.22
N PHE A 549 7.07 17.51 -21.02
CA PHE A 549 6.01 17.58 -22.03
C PHE A 549 5.95 18.96 -22.69
N GLY A 550 6.22 18.99 -24.00
CA GLY A 550 6.23 20.23 -24.79
C GLY A 550 7.37 21.20 -24.44
N ASP A 551 7.29 22.42 -24.96
CA ASP A 551 8.32 23.46 -24.78
C ASP A 551 7.93 24.57 -23.78
N GLY A 552 6.74 24.44 -23.19
CA GLY A 552 6.13 25.40 -22.27
C GLY A 552 5.17 26.40 -22.93
N SER A 553 5.04 26.39 -24.26
CA SER A 553 4.05 27.20 -24.96
C SER A 553 2.65 26.60 -24.82
N PHE A 554 1.63 27.46 -24.74
CA PHE A 554 0.24 27.02 -24.65
C PHE A 554 -0.22 26.47 -26.00
N ASP A 555 -0.47 25.17 -26.05
CA ASP A 555 -1.16 24.49 -27.16
C ASP A 555 -1.95 23.30 -26.63
N LEU A 556 -3.28 23.45 -26.57
CA LEU A 556 -4.17 22.39 -26.12
C LEU A 556 -4.15 21.16 -27.01
N ASN A 557 -3.66 21.21 -28.26
CA ASN A 557 -3.59 20.06 -29.16
C ASN A 557 -2.21 19.38 -29.16
N SER A 558 -1.27 19.90 -28.38
CA SER A 558 0.04 19.29 -28.19
C SER A 558 -0.01 18.10 -27.23
N GLU A 559 1.10 17.38 -27.13
CA GLU A 559 1.30 16.33 -26.12
C GLU A 559 1.09 16.86 -24.68
N ALA A 560 1.54 18.08 -24.37
CA ALA A 560 1.27 18.71 -23.08
C ALA A 560 -0.24 18.93 -22.86
N GLY A 561 -0.96 19.33 -23.92
CA GLY A 561 -2.42 19.42 -23.89
C GLY A 561 -3.12 18.07 -23.69
N ASP A 562 -2.57 16.98 -24.23
CA ASP A 562 -3.10 15.62 -23.99
C ASP A 562 -2.90 15.18 -22.54
N VAL A 563 -1.74 15.47 -21.94
CA VAL A 563 -1.45 15.22 -20.52
C VAL A 563 -2.42 16.00 -19.62
N LEU A 564 -2.63 17.28 -19.92
CA LEU A 564 -3.60 18.12 -19.19
C LEU A 564 -5.02 17.56 -19.30
N TYR A 565 -5.45 17.15 -20.51
CA TYR A 565 -6.77 16.57 -20.71
C TYR A 565 -6.95 15.26 -19.94
N ALA A 566 -5.95 14.37 -20.00
CA ALA A 566 -5.94 13.12 -19.25
C ALA A 566 -5.97 13.34 -17.72
N SER A 567 -5.36 14.42 -17.22
CA SER A 567 -5.42 14.81 -15.79
C SER A 567 -6.85 15.15 -15.36
N TYR A 568 -7.54 16.03 -16.10
CA TYR A 568 -8.91 16.41 -15.78
C TYR A 568 -9.90 15.24 -15.94
N LEU A 569 -9.75 14.41 -16.98
CA LEU A 569 -10.52 13.18 -17.14
C LEU A 569 -10.29 12.21 -15.97
N SER A 570 -9.03 12.05 -15.53
CA SER A 570 -8.68 11.20 -14.40
C SER A 570 -9.37 11.64 -13.13
N MET A 571 -9.36 12.95 -12.83
CA MET A 571 -10.05 13.49 -11.65
C MET A 571 -11.56 13.24 -11.71
N ALA A 572 -12.20 13.56 -12.84
CA ALA A 572 -13.64 13.40 -13.00
C ALA A 572 -14.06 11.93 -12.82
N ARG A 573 -13.34 11.01 -13.48
CA ARG A 573 -13.56 9.57 -13.31
C ARG A 573 -13.29 9.12 -11.88
N ALA A 574 -12.18 9.56 -11.27
CA ALA A 574 -11.81 9.17 -9.92
C ALA A 574 -12.87 9.59 -8.90
N GLY A 575 -13.46 10.79 -9.06
CA GLY A 575 -14.57 11.23 -8.21
C GLY A 575 -15.82 10.37 -8.34
N LEU A 576 -16.11 9.84 -9.54
CA LEU A 576 -17.26 8.97 -9.76
C LEU A 576 -17.06 7.60 -9.10
N VAL A 577 -15.93 6.94 -9.40
CA VAL A 577 -15.63 5.60 -8.88
C VAL A 577 -15.36 5.60 -7.37
N SER A 578 -15.06 6.76 -6.80
CA SER A 578 -14.90 6.93 -5.35
C SER A 578 -16.14 6.53 -4.55
N LEU A 579 -17.33 6.50 -5.15
CA LEU A 579 -18.56 6.02 -4.50
C LEU A 579 -18.48 4.58 -4.01
N GLU A 580 -17.55 3.77 -4.55
CA GLU A 580 -17.19 2.47 -3.98
C GLU A 580 -16.81 2.58 -2.49
N MET A 581 -16.10 3.66 -2.12
CA MET A 581 -15.59 3.93 -0.77
C MET A 581 -16.60 4.66 0.13
N TRP A 582 -17.82 4.93 -0.34
CA TRP A 582 -18.87 5.51 0.49
C TRP A 582 -19.79 4.41 1.03
N ASP A 583 -20.07 4.44 2.34
CA ASP A 583 -20.98 3.49 2.98
C ASP A 583 -22.40 4.07 3.11
N PRO A 584 -23.41 3.47 2.46
CA PRO A 584 -24.78 3.94 2.53
C PRO A 584 -25.43 3.88 3.91
N LYS A 585 -24.98 2.96 4.77
CA LYS A 585 -25.58 2.75 6.09
C LYS A 585 -25.17 3.85 7.07
N SER A 586 -23.87 4.09 7.19
CA SER A 586 -23.32 5.13 8.07
C SER A 586 -23.27 6.52 7.42
N ARG A 587 -23.45 6.60 6.09
CA ARG A 587 -23.27 7.82 5.28
C ARG A 587 -21.89 8.44 5.43
N LYS A 588 -20.88 7.61 5.60
CA LYS A 588 -19.49 8.03 5.76
C LYS A 588 -18.64 7.61 4.57
N TRP A 589 -17.65 8.45 4.27
CA TRP A 589 -16.57 8.13 3.35
C TRP A 589 -15.50 7.30 4.08
N GLY A 590 -15.08 6.21 3.47
CA GLY A 590 -14.05 5.31 3.99
C GLY A 590 -12.62 5.72 3.61
N GLN A 591 -12.42 6.69 2.72
CA GLN A 591 -11.09 7.13 2.29
C GLN A 591 -11.08 8.64 1.96
N PRO A 592 -10.17 9.45 2.56
CA PRO A 592 -10.16 10.91 2.41
C PRO A 592 -9.99 11.46 0.99
N HIS A 593 -9.10 10.88 0.18
CA HIS A 593 -8.91 11.30 -1.21
C HIS A 593 -10.14 11.00 -2.07
N SER A 594 -10.88 9.93 -1.75
CA SER A 594 -12.08 9.52 -2.47
C SER A 594 -13.21 10.53 -2.22
N GLN A 595 -13.35 10.95 -0.96
CA GLN A 595 -14.23 12.06 -0.59
C GLN A 595 -13.82 13.37 -1.30
N ALA A 596 -12.53 13.71 -1.30
CA ALA A 596 -12.00 14.88 -1.98
C ALA A 596 -12.31 14.87 -3.49
N ARG A 597 -11.97 13.78 -4.18
CA ARG A 597 -12.17 13.60 -5.62
C ARG A 597 -13.65 13.63 -6.01
N PHE A 598 -14.53 13.05 -5.19
CA PHE A 598 -15.97 13.18 -5.40
C PHE A 598 -16.41 14.65 -5.34
N SER A 599 -15.90 15.42 -4.38
CA SER A 599 -16.21 16.86 -4.28
C SER A 599 -15.69 17.66 -5.48
N ILE A 600 -14.54 17.28 -6.04
CA ILE A 600 -13.99 17.91 -7.24
C ILE A 600 -14.81 17.53 -8.48
N LEU A 601 -15.31 16.29 -8.58
CA LEU A 601 -16.29 15.93 -9.60
C LEU A 601 -17.56 16.78 -9.48
N GLN A 602 -18.09 16.99 -8.26
CA GLN A 602 -19.23 17.90 -8.05
C GLN A 602 -18.91 19.32 -8.54
N CYS A 603 -17.70 19.83 -8.28
CA CYS A 603 -17.23 21.11 -8.81
C CYS A 603 -17.29 21.14 -10.34
N PHE A 604 -16.83 20.10 -11.04
CA PHE A 604 -16.87 20.07 -12.51
C PHE A 604 -18.29 20.02 -13.07
N LEU A 605 -19.15 19.20 -12.47
CA LEU A 605 -20.54 19.07 -12.88
C LEU A 605 -21.32 20.39 -12.66
N GLN A 606 -20.93 21.18 -11.67
CA GLN A 606 -21.54 22.47 -11.33
C GLN A 606 -20.89 23.67 -12.04
N ALA A 607 -19.77 23.48 -12.75
CA ALA A 607 -19.03 24.56 -13.41
C ALA A 607 -19.85 25.27 -14.53
N GLY A 608 -20.91 24.63 -15.02
CA GLY A 608 -21.76 25.15 -16.08
C GLY A 608 -21.12 25.04 -17.46
N ASP A 609 -21.75 25.69 -18.45
CA ASP A 609 -21.31 25.72 -19.86
C ASP A 609 -20.95 24.33 -20.40
N ASP A 610 -21.72 23.30 -20.02
CA ASP A 610 -21.52 21.92 -20.46
C ASP A 610 -20.07 21.39 -20.33
N PHE A 611 -19.29 21.91 -19.36
CA PHE A 611 -17.89 21.55 -19.19
C PHE A 611 -17.69 20.06 -18.86
N CYS A 612 -18.48 19.54 -17.93
CA CYS A 612 -18.43 18.14 -17.51
C CYS A 612 -19.86 17.62 -17.29
N LYS A 613 -20.13 16.40 -17.77
CA LYS A 613 -21.42 15.72 -17.60
C LYS A 613 -21.20 14.24 -17.29
N LEU A 614 -22.12 13.67 -16.52
CA LEU A 614 -22.32 12.22 -16.48
C LEU A 614 -23.41 11.89 -17.51
N GLU A 615 -23.01 11.33 -18.64
CA GLU A 615 -23.93 10.90 -19.70
C GLU A 615 -24.37 9.46 -19.43
N TYR A 616 -25.67 9.19 -19.53
CA TYR A 616 -26.25 7.87 -19.34
C TYR A 616 -27.58 7.75 -20.08
N HIS A 617 -28.02 6.52 -20.34
CA HIS A 617 -29.29 6.22 -20.98
C HIS A 617 -30.21 5.41 -20.06
N GLY A 618 -31.50 5.71 -20.07
CA GLY A 618 -32.48 5.01 -19.24
C GLY A 618 -32.33 5.27 -17.73
N ASP A 619 -32.99 4.44 -16.92
CA ASP A 619 -33.09 4.61 -15.46
C ASP A 619 -32.05 3.83 -14.65
N ASP A 620 -31.33 2.89 -15.27
CA ASP A 620 -30.41 1.94 -14.62
C ASP A 620 -28.92 2.36 -14.65
N LEU A 621 -28.63 3.52 -15.25
CA LEU A 621 -27.27 4.11 -15.41
C LEU A 621 -26.27 3.19 -16.09
N LYS A 622 -26.74 2.16 -16.79
CA LYS A 622 -25.87 1.26 -17.51
C LYS A 622 -25.11 2.03 -18.59
N ASP A 623 -23.84 1.71 -18.74
CA ASP A 623 -22.94 2.34 -19.73
C ASP A 623 -22.75 3.85 -19.51
N ALA A 624 -22.96 4.33 -18.27
CA ALA A 624 -22.71 5.74 -17.94
C ALA A 624 -21.24 6.11 -18.23
N VAL A 625 -21.02 7.31 -18.77
CA VAL A 625 -19.68 7.83 -19.09
C VAL A 625 -19.51 9.28 -18.65
N ILE A 626 -18.29 9.63 -18.26
CA ILE A 626 -17.91 11.03 -18.07
C ILE A 626 -17.64 11.66 -19.44
N SER A 627 -18.30 12.78 -19.70
CA SER A 627 -18.12 13.61 -20.89
C SER A 627 -17.52 14.95 -20.45
N LEU A 628 -16.28 15.22 -20.88
CA LEU A 628 -15.52 16.40 -20.51
C LEU A 628 -15.08 17.18 -21.75
N ASP A 629 -15.39 18.47 -21.83
CA ASP A 629 -14.98 19.33 -22.94
C ASP A 629 -13.54 19.85 -22.76
N ARG A 630 -12.62 19.30 -23.56
CA ARG A 630 -11.20 19.66 -23.58
C ARG A 630 -10.96 21.15 -23.79
N SER A 631 -11.74 21.79 -24.67
CA SER A 631 -11.54 23.20 -25.04
C SER A 631 -11.86 24.16 -23.90
N LYS A 632 -12.66 23.71 -22.94
CA LYS A 632 -13.15 24.50 -21.80
C LYS A 632 -12.30 24.32 -20.53
N ILE A 633 -11.30 23.43 -20.53
CA ILE A 633 -10.37 23.29 -19.39
C ILE A 633 -9.72 24.62 -19.00
N PRO A 634 -9.02 25.36 -19.88
CA PRO A 634 -8.28 26.56 -19.46
C PRO A 634 -9.19 27.74 -19.08
N THR A 635 -10.48 27.68 -19.42
CA THR A 635 -11.44 28.76 -19.21
C THR A 635 -12.44 28.41 -18.10
N VAL A 636 -13.40 27.53 -18.37
CA VAL A 636 -14.48 27.16 -17.43
C VAL A 636 -13.94 26.27 -16.32
N GLY A 637 -13.21 25.21 -16.69
CA GLY A 637 -12.68 24.23 -15.75
C GLY A 637 -11.71 24.85 -14.74
N ARG A 638 -10.68 25.54 -15.25
CA ARG A 638 -9.67 26.21 -14.43
C ARG A 638 -10.28 27.26 -13.51
N LYS A 639 -11.27 28.03 -14.00
CA LYS A 639 -11.99 29.02 -13.18
C LYS A 639 -12.74 28.33 -12.04
N ALA A 640 -13.51 27.28 -12.32
CA ALA A 640 -14.27 26.55 -11.30
C ALA A 640 -13.33 25.92 -10.24
N VAL A 641 -12.25 25.28 -10.68
CA VAL A 641 -11.19 24.76 -9.81
C VAL A 641 -10.60 25.87 -8.94
N GLY A 642 -10.25 27.01 -9.52
CA GLY A 642 -9.65 28.14 -8.81
C GLY A 642 -10.59 28.77 -7.78
N GLU A 643 -11.86 28.97 -8.12
CA GLU A 643 -12.87 29.50 -7.20
C GLU A 643 -13.14 28.53 -6.03
N TYR A 644 -13.18 27.22 -6.30
CA TYR A 644 -13.34 26.21 -5.25
C TYR A 644 -12.11 26.18 -4.34
N LEU A 645 -10.91 26.17 -4.93
CA LEU A 645 -9.64 26.22 -4.22
C LEU A 645 -9.53 27.45 -3.32
N GLN A 646 -9.88 28.64 -3.84
CA GLN A 646 -9.84 29.88 -3.08
C GLN A 646 -10.73 29.81 -1.85
N LYS A 647 -11.96 29.29 -1.97
CA LYS A 647 -12.86 29.12 -0.82
C LYS A 647 -12.26 28.18 0.22
N LEU A 648 -11.81 27.00 -0.21
CA LEU A 648 -11.25 26.02 0.71
C LEU A 648 -10.03 26.57 1.45
N HIS A 649 -9.13 27.21 0.71
CA HIS A 649 -7.91 27.80 1.24
C HIS A 649 -8.21 28.91 2.26
N ILE A 650 -9.09 29.85 1.92
CA ILE A 650 -9.40 30.97 2.81
C ILE A 650 -10.04 30.50 4.11
N TYR A 651 -11.04 29.61 4.07
CA TYR A 651 -11.67 29.12 5.32
C TYR A 651 -10.68 28.34 6.20
N LYS A 652 -9.78 27.56 5.57
CA LYS A 652 -8.68 26.88 6.28
C LYS A 652 -7.73 27.89 6.91
N SER A 653 -7.26 28.88 6.16
CA SER A 653 -6.29 29.88 6.62
C SER A 653 -6.82 30.71 7.78
N THR A 654 -8.12 31.03 7.78
CA THR A 654 -8.74 31.90 8.79
C THR A 654 -9.37 31.14 9.96
N ALA A 655 -9.22 29.81 10.04
CA ALA A 655 -9.91 28.99 11.04
C ALA A 655 -11.45 29.19 11.03
N ASP A 656 -12.04 29.44 9.87
CA ASP A 656 -13.51 29.56 9.71
C ASP A 656 -14.13 28.16 9.60
N VAL A 657 -14.18 27.47 10.75
CA VAL A 657 -14.60 26.07 10.86
C VAL A 657 -16.04 25.90 10.41
N GLU A 658 -16.95 26.77 10.86
CA GLU A 658 -18.38 26.66 10.57
C GLU A 658 -18.65 26.76 9.07
N THR A 659 -18.13 27.80 8.41
CA THR A 659 -18.35 28.00 6.98
C THR A 659 -17.61 26.95 6.16
N GLY A 660 -16.35 26.66 6.51
CA GLY A 660 -15.51 25.71 5.79
C GLY A 660 -16.06 24.28 5.83
N THR A 661 -16.40 23.77 7.03
CA THR A 661 -16.93 22.41 7.18
C THR A 661 -18.31 22.26 6.55
N LYS A 662 -19.17 23.28 6.64
CA LYS A 662 -20.46 23.28 5.95
C LYS A 662 -20.27 23.23 4.43
N PHE A 663 -19.45 24.13 3.88
CA PHE A 663 -19.22 24.21 2.43
C PHE A 663 -18.64 22.91 1.86
N PHE A 664 -17.61 22.35 2.51
CA PHE A 664 -17.01 21.09 2.07
C PHE A 664 -17.95 19.89 2.31
N GLY A 665 -18.71 19.90 3.41
CA GLY A 665 -19.75 18.91 3.68
C GLY A 665 -20.83 18.88 2.60
N ASP A 666 -21.28 20.05 2.14
CA ASP A 666 -22.26 20.17 1.05
C ASP A 666 -21.69 19.61 -0.27
N MET A 667 -20.42 19.89 -0.59
CA MET A 667 -19.76 19.39 -1.80
C MET A 667 -19.43 17.89 -1.75
N THR A 668 -19.37 17.29 -0.56
CA THR A 668 -19.07 15.86 -0.35
C THR A 668 -20.32 15.05 0.00
N ASN A 669 -21.48 15.69 0.06
CA ASN A 669 -22.74 15.04 0.37
C ASN A 669 -23.15 14.09 -0.76
N VAL A 670 -23.42 12.84 -0.38
CA VAL A 670 -23.91 11.81 -1.30
C VAL A 670 -25.42 11.71 -1.11
N ASP A 671 -26.18 12.20 -2.09
CA ASP A 671 -27.63 11.99 -2.13
C ASP A 671 -27.93 10.47 -2.08
N PRO A 672 -28.73 9.98 -1.12
CA PRO A 672 -28.92 8.54 -0.93
C PRO A 672 -29.53 7.80 -2.12
N GLU A 673 -30.32 8.48 -2.95
CA GLU A 673 -31.06 7.84 -4.04
C GLU A 673 -30.27 7.83 -5.34
N PHE A 674 -29.85 8.99 -5.83
CA PHE A 674 -29.14 9.08 -7.09
C PHE A 674 -27.68 8.63 -6.93
N TRP A 675 -26.90 9.31 -6.08
CA TRP A 675 -25.48 9.00 -5.93
C TRP A 675 -25.23 7.75 -5.09
N GLY A 676 -25.88 7.64 -3.93
CA GLY A 676 -25.64 6.61 -2.93
C GLY A 676 -26.23 5.24 -3.25
N LYS A 677 -27.15 5.18 -4.23
CA LYS A 677 -27.78 3.94 -4.69
C LYS A 677 -27.61 3.76 -6.19
N LYS A 678 -28.26 4.55 -7.04
CA LYS A 678 -28.22 4.31 -8.50
C LYS A 678 -26.81 4.32 -9.08
N VAL A 679 -26.06 5.42 -8.89
CA VAL A 679 -24.71 5.56 -9.45
C VAL A 679 -23.75 4.59 -8.75
N ARG A 680 -23.83 4.48 -7.42
CA ARG A 680 -23.00 3.57 -6.65
C ARG A 680 -23.18 2.11 -7.06
N ASP A 681 -24.41 1.65 -7.31
CA ASP A 681 -24.68 0.29 -7.76
C ASP A 681 -24.02 0.02 -9.12
N GLU A 682 -24.02 1.01 -10.03
CA GLU A 682 -23.29 0.91 -11.30
C GLU A 682 -21.76 0.92 -11.10
N VAL A 683 -21.24 1.76 -10.20
CA VAL A 683 -19.82 1.76 -9.81
C VAL A 683 -19.39 0.39 -9.27
N LEU A 684 -20.18 -0.20 -8.37
CA LEU A 684 -19.91 -1.52 -7.82
C LEU A 684 -20.04 -2.63 -8.86
N ARG A 685 -20.99 -2.52 -9.79
CA ARG A 685 -21.15 -3.46 -10.91
C ARG A 685 -19.95 -3.44 -11.87
N ASN A 686 -19.29 -2.29 -12.01
CA ASN A 686 -18.08 -2.12 -12.82
C ASN A 686 -16.77 -2.16 -12.02
N LYS A 687 -16.82 -2.54 -10.74
CA LYS A 687 -15.63 -2.65 -9.89
C LYS A 687 -14.61 -3.59 -10.53
N GLN A 688 -13.38 -3.12 -10.66
CA GLN A 688 -12.29 -3.92 -11.17
C GLN A 688 -11.69 -4.81 -10.06
N PRO A 689 -11.30 -6.06 -10.36
CA PRO A 689 -10.52 -6.87 -9.44
C PRO A 689 -9.26 -6.13 -8.98
N ARG A 690 -8.85 -6.36 -7.74
CA ARG A 690 -7.59 -5.79 -7.25
C ARG A 690 -6.40 -6.39 -8.00
N LYS A 691 -5.39 -5.56 -8.23
CA LYS A 691 -4.17 -5.94 -8.94
C LYS A 691 -3.33 -6.88 -8.08
N VAL A 692 -2.82 -7.94 -8.69
CA VAL A 692 -1.74 -8.76 -8.15
C VAL A 692 -0.51 -8.60 -9.03
N PHE A 693 0.65 -8.42 -8.40
CA PHE A 693 1.86 -7.98 -9.08
C PHE A 693 2.81 -9.14 -9.33
N VAL A 694 3.08 -9.42 -10.61
CA VAL A 694 4.17 -10.29 -11.03
C VAL A 694 5.47 -9.50 -10.89
N GLN A 695 6.23 -9.85 -9.86
CA GLN A 695 7.50 -9.21 -9.54
C GLN A 695 8.65 -9.91 -10.26
N ALA A 696 9.61 -9.12 -10.72
CA ALA A 696 10.85 -9.64 -11.29
C ALA A 696 11.67 -10.38 -10.23
N ASN A 697 12.59 -11.23 -10.68
CA ASN A 697 13.55 -11.90 -9.81
C ASN A 697 14.97 -11.50 -10.20
N THR A 698 15.87 -11.42 -9.21
CA THR A 698 17.29 -11.14 -9.42
C THR A 698 18.15 -12.41 -9.26
N PHE A 699 19.23 -12.50 -10.05
CA PHE A 699 20.16 -13.62 -10.05
C PHE A 699 21.59 -13.09 -9.99
N LEU A 700 22.40 -13.55 -9.03
CA LEU A 700 23.80 -13.15 -8.89
C LEU A 700 24.69 -14.25 -9.47
N ASP A 701 25.61 -13.86 -10.34
CA ASP A 701 26.74 -14.69 -10.72
C ASP A 701 27.88 -14.47 -9.72
N GLU A 702 28.12 -15.43 -8.83
CA GLU A 702 29.16 -15.36 -7.80
C GLU A 702 30.58 -15.26 -8.39
N ALA A 703 30.82 -15.75 -9.61
CA ALA A 703 32.14 -15.67 -10.23
C ALA A 703 32.46 -14.24 -10.70
N THR A 704 31.45 -13.50 -11.14
CA THR A 704 31.63 -12.13 -11.66
C THR A 704 31.13 -11.03 -10.71
N GLY A 705 30.33 -11.40 -9.71
CA GLY A 705 29.64 -10.47 -8.81
C GLY A 705 28.51 -9.67 -9.48
N LYS A 706 28.09 -10.05 -10.69
CA LYS A 706 27.05 -9.36 -11.46
C LYS A 706 25.66 -9.88 -11.14
N VAL A 707 24.69 -8.97 -11.12
CA VAL A 707 23.28 -9.31 -10.90
C VAL A 707 22.47 -9.08 -12.17
N GLU A 708 21.75 -10.12 -12.59
CA GLU A 708 20.80 -10.09 -13.69
C GLU A 708 19.36 -10.02 -13.17
N LEU A 709 18.49 -9.37 -13.95
CA LEU A 709 17.06 -9.25 -13.69
C LEU A 709 16.29 -10.14 -14.66
N LYS A 710 15.30 -10.90 -14.16
CA LYS A 710 14.39 -11.69 -14.98
C LYS A 710 12.96 -11.24 -14.76
N HIS A 711 12.31 -10.82 -15.84
CA HIS A 711 10.88 -10.57 -15.89
C HIS A 711 10.09 -11.83 -16.24
N TYR A 712 8.82 -11.82 -15.84
CA TYR A 712 7.84 -12.87 -16.14
C TYR A 712 6.63 -12.25 -16.82
N GLU A 713 5.89 -13.04 -17.58
CA GLU A 713 4.66 -12.56 -18.21
C GLU A 713 3.61 -12.16 -17.18
N ALA A 714 2.82 -11.12 -17.49
CA ALA A 714 1.72 -10.65 -16.65
C ALA A 714 0.47 -11.55 -16.79
N THR A 715 0.66 -12.85 -16.54
CA THR A 715 -0.37 -13.89 -16.63
C THR A 715 -0.42 -14.68 -15.32
N PRO A 716 -1.54 -15.37 -15.02
CA PRO A 716 -1.60 -16.28 -13.89
C PRO A 716 -0.45 -17.31 -13.85
N GLU A 717 -0.07 -17.85 -15.00
CA GLU A 717 1.04 -18.79 -15.16
C GLU A 717 2.39 -18.11 -14.92
N GLY A 718 2.58 -16.89 -15.43
CA GLY A 718 3.77 -16.08 -15.17
C GLY A 718 3.92 -15.72 -13.69
N MET A 719 2.82 -15.50 -12.97
CA MET A 719 2.82 -15.38 -11.51
C MET A 719 3.34 -16.65 -10.86
N ILE A 720 2.80 -17.83 -11.21
CA ILE A 720 3.24 -19.11 -10.64
C ILE A 720 4.72 -19.36 -10.97
N GLN A 721 5.13 -19.13 -12.21
CA GLN A 721 6.54 -19.27 -12.63
C GLN A 721 7.44 -18.31 -11.85
N SER A 722 7.02 -17.07 -11.61
CA SER A 722 7.83 -16.10 -10.85
C SER A 722 8.09 -16.58 -9.41
N TRP A 723 7.09 -17.22 -8.78
CA TRP A 723 7.20 -17.76 -7.42
C TRP A 723 7.92 -19.11 -7.37
N ALA A 724 7.69 -20.01 -8.32
CA ALA A 724 8.43 -21.26 -8.45
C ALA A 724 9.92 -20.98 -8.72
N GLU A 725 10.14 -20.03 -9.64
CA GLU A 725 11.36 -19.27 -9.86
C GLU A 725 12.02 -18.93 -8.53
N ARG A 726 11.29 -18.24 -7.66
CA ARG A 726 11.77 -17.61 -6.41
C ARG A 726 12.36 -18.59 -5.39
N GLU A 727 11.91 -19.84 -5.41
CA GLU A 727 12.40 -20.95 -4.58
C GLU A 727 12.34 -20.71 -3.06
N VAL A 728 11.34 -19.94 -2.60
CA VAL A 728 11.12 -19.59 -1.18
C VAL A 728 10.20 -20.56 -0.46
#